data_AF-A0A2N9G4S8-F1
#
_entry.id   AF-A0A2N9G4S8-F1
#
_cell.length_a   1.000
_cell.length_b   1.000
_cell.length_c   1.000
_cell.angle_alpha   90.00
_cell.angle_beta   90.00
_cell.angle_gamma   90.00
#
_symmetry.space_group_name_H-M   'P 1'
#
loop_
_entity.id
_entity.type
_entity.pdbx_description
1 polymer ?
#
loop_
_entity_poly.entity_id
_entity_poly.type
_entity_poly.pdbx_seq_one_letter_code
_entity_poly.pdbx_strand_id
1 'polypeptide(L)'
;MVRVLVQVVGIVCLWWWWSSAAMAETESIKYKDPNQPVAVRVKDLLVRMSLEEKVGQMVQIDRSMANAEVMKSFFIGSVLSGGGSTPLPQASAQDWVDMINGFQKGSLSTRLGIPMIYGIDAVHGHNNVYNATIFPHNVGLGATRQVSIMLFQTVEDPELVKRIGAATALEVRATGIPYVFAPCIAVCRDPRWGRCYESYSEDHQIVQDMTEIIPGLQGDIPSNSRKGVPYVGGKKKVAACAKHFVGDGGTTKGINENNTVIDWHGMLSIHMPAYSDSIIKGVSTIMVSYSSWNGEKMHANRELVTGFLKDTLKFKGFVISDWEGVDRITSPPHSNYSYSVQAAVQAGIDMVMVPFNYTEFIDDLTYLVKNNVIPMDRIDDAVARILLAKFSMGLFENPLADYSLVNELGSQAHRDLAREAVRKSLVLLKNGKNGTNPLLPLPKKAPKILVSGTHADNLGYQCGGWTIAWQGFNGNNYTRGTTILAAVNSTVDPSTEIVYRENPDSDFVKSNNFAYAIVVVGEHPYSETLGDSMTLTMVDPGPSIIKNVCEAVKCVVVIVSGRPIVIEPYISSIHALVAAWLPGTEGQGVTDVLFGDYGFSGKLSRTWFRTVDQLPMNVGDSHYDPLFPFGFGVTTESVKDLVRRSTSAGVRERPYILSITVSVIITLYFTGSVVSGGGSAPLPQASAQDWGTIMINEFQKGSLSTRLGIPMIHGIDAAHGHNRVYNATIFPQNVGLGANPLLPLPKKAPKILVSGTHADNLGYQCGGWTIEWDGFNGTTILAAITSTIDPSTEIVYRENPDTDFVKSNNFAYAIVVVGEQPYAESLGDSMTLTMVDPGTSIIKNVCEAVKCVVVIVSGRPIVIEPYLSSIHAQVAAWLPGTEGQGVTDVFLGTMDSVENFPEHGSEL
;
A
#
# COMPACT_ATOMS: atom_id res chain seq x y z
N MET A 1 18.39 -80.32 -42.23
CA MET A 1 18.75 -78.93 -41.88
C MET A 1 17.54 -78.04 -41.54
N VAL A 2 16.34 -78.24 -42.11
CA VAL A 2 15.20 -77.29 -41.93
C VAL A 2 14.66 -77.17 -40.49
N ARG A 3 14.62 -78.25 -39.68
CA ARG A 3 14.05 -78.20 -38.31
C ARG A 3 14.87 -77.40 -37.28
N VAL A 4 16.20 -77.31 -37.44
CA VAL A 4 17.07 -76.59 -36.49
C VAL A 4 16.96 -75.08 -36.67
N LEU A 5 16.78 -74.61 -37.91
CA LEU A 5 16.70 -73.19 -38.23
C LEU A 5 15.49 -72.50 -37.58
N VAL A 6 14.35 -73.20 -37.51
CA VAL A 6 13.09 -72.67 -36.94
C VAL A 6 13.20 -72.45 -35.43
N GLN A 7 13.89 -73.33 -34.70
CA GLN A 7 14.07 -73.19 -33.25
C GLN A 7 15.03 -72.06 -32.88
N VAL A 8 16.09 -71.84 -33.68
CA VAL A 8 17.03 -70.72 -33.46
C VAL A 8 16.35 -69.38 -33.73
N VAL A 9 15.58 -69.25 -34.81
CA VAL A 9 14.82 -68.01 -35.10
C VAL A 9 13.76 -67.75 -34.01
N GLY A 10 13.04 -68.77 -33.54
CA GLY A 10 12.06 -68.61 -32.46
C GLY A 10 12.67 -68.11 -31.14
N ILE A 11 13.85 -68.60 -30.76
CA ILE A 11 14.56 -68.17 -29.54
C ILE A 11 15.10 -66.74 -29.69
N VAL A 12 15.64 -66.37 -30.86
CA VAL A 12 16.11 -64.99 -31.14
C VAL A 12 14.95 -64.00 -31.16
N CYS A 13 13.79 -64.37 -31.72
CA CYS A 13 12.59 -63.54 -31.67
C CYS A 13 12.02 -63.39 -30.25
N LEU A 14 12.07 -64.44 -29.41
CA LEU A 14 11.69 -64.35 -28.00
C LEU A 14 12.67 -63.49 -27.18
N TRP A 15 13.97 -63.56 -27.46
CA TRP A 15 14.97 -62.67 -26.86
C TRP A 15 14.79 -61.22 -27.32
N TRP A 16 14.46 -60.97 -28.59
CA TRP A 16 14.08 -59.63 -29.03
C TRP A 16 12.80 -59.15 -28.36
N TRP A 17 11.78 -60.00 -28.20
CA TRP A 17 10.55 -59.60 -27.50
C TRP A 17 10.78 -59.30 -26.01
N TRP A 18 11.65 -60.05 -25.32
CA TRP A 18 12.07 -59.73 -23.96
C TRP A 18 12.98 -58.50 -23.87
N SER A 19 13.87 -58.26 -24.83
CA SER A 19 14.64 -57.01 -24.90
C SER A 19 13.74 -55.79 -25.15
N SER A 20 12.73 -55.92 -26.01
CA SER A 20 11.73 -54.85 -26.25
C SER A 20 10.76 -54.66 -25.09
N ALA A 21 10.40 -55.73 -24.37
CA ALA A 21 9.56 -55.63 -23.16
C ALA A 21 10.35 -55.07 -21.96
N ALA A 22 11.66 -55.32 -21.88
CA ALA A 22 12.56 -54.73 -20.88
C ALA A 22 12.95 -53.27 -21.20
N MET A 23 12.67 -52.78 -22.41
CA MET A 23 12.80 -51.36 -22.80
C MET A 23 11.45 -50.62 -22.83
N ALA A 24 10.45 -51.14 -22.13
CA ALA A 24 9.27 -50.38 -21.72
C ALA A 24 9.42 -49.91 -20.26
N GLU A 25 10.58 -49.31 -19.92
CA GLU A 25 10.56 -48.28 -18.87
C GLU A 25 9.56 -47.22 -19.34
N THR A 26 8.45 -47.08 -18.62
CA THR A 26 7.63 -45.86 -18.73
C THR A 26 8.56 -44.69 -18.46
N GLU A 27 8.88 -43.88 -19.48
CA GLU A 27 9.74 -42.70 -19.33
C GLU A 27 9.29 -41.93 -18.09
N SER A 28 10.12 -41.90 -17.05
CA SER A 28 9.72 -41.26 -15.81
C SER A 28 9.51 -39.77 -16.10
N ILE A 29 8.32 -39.27 -15.76
CA ILE A 29 7.94 -37.88 -16.06
C ILE A 29 8.74 -37.00 -15.09
N LYS A 30 9.92 -36.54 -15.54
CA LYS A 30 10.94 -35.92 -14.69
C LYS A 30 10.40 -34.69 -13.97
N TYR A 31 9.51 -33.91 -14.58
CA TYR A 31 8.91 -32.76 -13.88
C TYR A 31 8.05 -33.13 -12.67
N LYS A 32 7.55 -34.38 -12.58
CA LYS A 32 6.79 -34.88 -11.41
C LYS A 32 7.65 -35.55 -10.34
N ASP A 33 8.92 -35.82 -10.61
CA ASP A 33 9.84 -36.39 -9.61
C ASP A 33 10.50 -35.26 -8.78
N PRO A 34 10.19 -35.13 -7.47
CA PRO A 34 10.73 -34.08 -6.62
C PRO A 34 12.24 -34.23 -6.35
N ASN A 35 12.83 -35.39 -6.66
CA ASN A 35 14.27 -35.63 -6.51
C ASN A 35 15.08 -35.06 -7.69
N GLN A 36 14.42 -34.69 -8.80
CA GLN A 36 15.10 -34.06 -9.93
C GLN A 36 15.47 -32.60 -9.62
N PRO A 37 16.65 -32.11 -10.05
CA PRO A 37 16.99 -30.70 -9.95
C PRO A 37 15.92 -29.82 -10.62
N VAL A 38 15.54 -28.71 -10.00
CA VAL A 38 14.48 -27.81 -10.50
C VAL A 38 14.66 -27.44 -11.98
N ALA A 39 15.88 -27.14 -12.43
CA ALA A 39 16.16 -26.82 -13.83
C ALA A 39 15.86 -27.98 -14.81
N VAL A 40 16.00 -29.23 -14.37
CA VAL A 40 15.61 -30.43 -15.15
C VAL A 40 14.10 -30.52 -15.22
N ARG A 41 13.39 -30.27 -14.11
CA ARG A 41 11.93 -30.28 -14.03
C ARG A 41 11.29 -29.20 -14.91
N VAL A 42 11.81 -27.97 -14.86
CA VAL A 42 11.41 -26.86 -15.76
C VAL A 42 11.59 -27.26 -17.23
N LYS A 43 12.77 -27.77 -17.61
CA LYS A 43 13.05 -28.15 -19.00
C LYS A 43 12.16 -29.30 -19.48
N ASP A 44 11.94 -30.32 -18.65
CA ASP A 44 11.08 -31.47 -18.97
C ASP A 44 9.60 -31.08 -19.10
N LEU A 45 9.12 -30.14 -18.29
CA LEU A 45 7.74 -29.63 -18.40
C LEU A 45 7.56 -28.74 -19.64
N LEU A 46 8.48 -27.78 -19.88
CA LEU A 46 8.35 -26.78 -20.94
C LEU A 46 8.26 -27.39 -22.34
N VAL A 47 9.00 -28.48 -22.61
CA VAL A 47 8.94 -29.20 -23.90
C VAL A 47 7.68 -30.04 -24.08
N ARG A 48 6.90 -30.25 -23.02
CA ARG A 48 5.63 -31.00 -23.05
C ARG A 48 4.41 -30.09 -23.22
N MET A 49 4.57 -28.77 -23.08
CA MET A 49 3.46 -27.80 -23.09
C MET A 49 3.09 -27.35 -24.52
N SER A 50 1.78 -27.20 -24.79
CA SER A 50 1.28 -26.50 -25.98
C SER A 50 1.47 -24.98 -25.86
N LEU A 51 1.19 -24.23 -26.93
CA LEU A 51 1.21 -22.77 -26.87
C LEU A 51 0.14 -22.24 -25.91
N GLU A 52 -1.05 -22.83 -25.92
CA GLU A 52 -2.19 -22.47 -25.07
C GLU A 52 -1.87 -22.72 -23.59
N GLU A 53 -1.24 -23.85 -23.26
CA GLU A 53 -0.75 -24.13 -21.89
C GLU A 53 0.36 -23.15 -21.46
N LYS A 54 1.20 -22.69 -22.39
CA LYS A 54 2.26 -21.70 -22.13
C LYS A 54 1.69 -20.29 -21.91
N VAL A 55 0.81 -19.84 -22.79
CA VAL A 55 0.08 -18.57 -22.66
C VAL A 55 -0.72 -18.55 -21.37
N GLY A 56 -1.46 -19.61 -21.05
CA GLY A 56 -2.20 -19.74 -19.79
C GLY A 56 -1.33 -19.54 -18.55
N GLN A 57 -0.09 -20.04 -18.54
CA GLN A 57 0.84 -19.80 -17.43
C GLN A 57 1.25 -18.33 -17.25
N MET A 58 1.20 -17.52 -18.31
CA MET A 58 1.49 -16.08 -18.27
C MET A 58 0.29 -15.23 -17.80
N VAL A 59 -0.88 -15.84 -17.57
CA VAL A 59 -2.10 -15.13 -17.13
C VAL A 59 -2.24 -15.16 -15.61
N GLN A 60 -2.55 -13.99 -15.04
CA GLN A 60 -3.10 -13.84 -13.69
C GLN A 60 -4.47 -13.14 -13.74
N ILE A 61 -5.47 -13.71 -13.06
CA ILE A 61 -6.86 -13.21 -12.98
C ILE A 61 -7.29 -12.90 -11.54
N ASP A 62 -8.22 -11.98 -11.31
CA ASP A 62 -8.83 -11.85 -9.97
C ASP A 62 -9.70 -13.08 -9.66
N ARG A 63 -9.82 -13.41 -8.37
CA ARG A 63 -10.66 -14.49 -7.86
C ARG A 63 -12.14 -14.38 -8.24
N SER A 64 -12.64 -13.23 -8.66
CA SER A 64 -13.99 -13.04 -9.22
C SER A 64 -14.21 -13.84 -10.49
N MET A 65 -13.17 -13.93 -11.32
CA MET A 65 -13.18 -14.62 -12.61
C MET A 65 -12.78 -16.10 -12.46
N ALA A 66 -12.18 -16.47 -11.33
CA ALA A 66 -11.69 -17.81 -11.08
C ALA A 66 -12.81 -18.77 -10.67
N ASN A 67 -12.84 -19.94 -11.32
CA ASN A 67 -13.54 -21.13 -10.85
C ASN A 67 -12.85 -22.37 -11.42
N ALA A 68 -13.19 -23.57 -10.94
CA ALA A 68 -12.49 -24.79 -11.32
C ALA A 68 -12.52 -25.08 -12.85
N GLU A 69 -13.55 -24.64 -13.58
CA GLU A 69 -13.64 -24.83 -15.02
C GLU A 69 -12.81 -23.79 -15.78
N VAL A 70 -12.84 -22.51 -15.39
CA VAL A 70 -11.95 -21.47 -15.97
C VAL A 70 -10.48 -21.83 -15.81
N MET A 71 -10.07 -22.23 -14.59
CA MET A 71 -8.69 -22.64 -14.30
C MET A 71 -8.21 -23.81 -15.17
N LYS A 72 -9.14 -24.72 -15.50
CA LYS A 72 -8.87 -25.92 -16.29
C LYS A 72 -8.86 -25.64 -17.79
N SER A 73 -9.84 -24.90 -18.31
CA SER A 73 -10.04 -24.68 -19.74
C SER A 73 -9.08 -23.64 -20.33
N PHE A 74 -8.59 -22.69 -19.53
CA PHE A 74 -7.62 -21.66 -19.96
C PHE A 74 -6.20 -21.87 -19.38
N PHE A 75 -5.95 -22.99 -18.69
CA PHE A 75 -4.64 -23.36 -18.12
C PHE A 75 -4.00 -22.28 -17.22
N ILE A 76 -4.83 -21.50 -16.53
CA ILE A 76 -4.48 -20.24 -15.85
C ILE A 76 -3.33 -20.45 -14.87
N GLY A 77 -2.28 -19.63 -15.03
CA GLY A 77 -1.05 -19.70 -14.26
C GLY A 77 -1.16 -19.18 -12.84
N SER A 78 -1.98 -18.16 -12.62
CA SER A 78 -2.10 -17.51 -11.33
C SER A 78 -3.49 -16.90 -11.11
N VAL A 79 -3.86 -16.74 -9.84
CA VAL A 79 -5.03 -15.98 -9.40
C VAL A 79 -4.56 -14.94 -8.39
N LEU A 80 -5.25 -13.81 -8.24
CA LEU A 80 -5.05 -12.90 -7.12
C LEU A 80 -6.34 -12.52 -6.40
N SER A 81 -6.18 -11.87 -5.26
CA SER A 81 -7.16 -10.94 -4.69
C SER A 81 -6.63 -9.52 -4.81
N GLY A 82 -7.36 -8.64 -5.51
CA GLY A 82 -7.19 -7.19 -5.38
C GLY A 82 -7.56 -6.68 -3.97
N GLY A 83 -7.33 -5.39 -3.69
CA GLY A 83 -7.69 -4.78 -2.41
C GLY A 83 -9.20 -4.87 -2.14
N GLY A 84 -9.61 -5.54 -1.04
CA GLY A 84 -11.02 -5.84 -0.75
C GLY A 84 -11.62 -7.07 -1.45
N SER A 85 -10.90 -7.71 -2.40
CA SER A 85 -11.38 -8.91 -3.11
C SER A 85 -11.30 -10.14 -2.19
N THR A 86 -12.35 -10.38 -1.41
CA THR A 86 -12.43 -11.45 -0.40
C THR A 86 -13.48 -12.52 -0.77
N PRO A 87 -13.41 -13.76 -0.23
CA PRO A 87 -14.41 -14.79 -0.55
C PRO A 87 -15.80 -14.47 0.02
N LEU A 88 -15.89 -13.83 1.19
CA LEU A 88 -17.12 -13.40 1.86
C LEU A 88 -16.82 -12.38 2.99
N PRO A 89 -17.80 -11.56 3.42
CA PRO A 89 -17.60 -10.59 4.50
C PRO A 89 -17.14 -11.26 5.80
N GLN A 90 -16.06 -10.76 6.39
CA GLN A 90 -15.41 -11.31 7.59
C GLN A 90 -14.97 -12.79 7.47
N ALA A 91 -14.59 -13.23 6.27
CA ALA A 91 -14.13 -14.59 6.00
C ALA A 91 -13.05 -15.08 6.98
N SER A 92 -13.25 -16.29 7.49
CA SER A 92 -12.28 -17.00 8.31
C SER A 92 -11.13 -17.54 7.44
N ALA A 93 -10.00 -17.88 8.07
CA ALA A 93 -8.88 -18.54 7.38
C ALA A 93 -9.31 -19.83 6.65
N GLN A 94 -10.29 -20.56 7.20
CA GLN A 94 -10.88 -21.76 6.59
C GLN A 94 -11.57 -21.45 5.25
N ASP A 95 -12.39 -20.39 5.19
CA ASP A 95 -13.13 -20.01 3.98
C ASP A 95 -12.19 -19.67 2.81
N TRP A 96 -11.08 -18.98 3.11
CA TRP A 96 -10.01 -18.70 2.15
C TRP A 96 -9.34 -19.98 1.64
N VAL A 97 -8.97 -20.89 2.56
CA VAL A 97 -8.34 -22.18 2.20
C VAL A 97 -9.28 -23.01 1.32
N ASP A 98 -10.58 -23.02 1.61
CA ASP A 98 -11.57 -23.76 0.84
C ASP A 98 -11.78 -23.18 -0.57
N MET A 99 -11.85 -21.85 -0.72
CA MET A 99 -11.88 -21.18 -2.02
C MET A 99 -10.64 -21.53 -2.86
N ILE A 100 -9.44 -21.37 -2.28
CA ILE A 100 -8.15 -21.59 -2.96
C ILE A 100 -7.99 -23.06 -3.36
N ASN A 101 -8.35 -23.99 -2.48
CA ASN A 101 -8.36 -25.42 -2.80
C ASN A 101 -9.38 -25.76 -3.89
N GLY A 102 -10.48 -25.01 -4.02
CA GLY A 102 -11.43 -25.10 -5.14
C GLY A 102 -10.78 -24.76 -6.49
N PHE A 103 -10.13 -23.60 -6.59
CA PHE A 103 -9.43 -23.18 -7.82
C PHE A 103 -8.25 -24.09 -8.16
N GLN A 104 -7.47 -24.51 -7.16
CA GLN A 104 -6.32 -25.39 -7.36
C GLN A 104 -6.73 -26.77 -7.91
N LYS A 105 -7.86 -27.33 -7.47
CA LYS A 105 -8.40 -28.58 -8.05
C LYS A 105 -8.68 -28.46 -9.55
N GLY A 106 -9.15 -27.30 -10.02
CA GLY A 106 -9.30 -27.01 -11.45
C GLY A 106 -7.97 -27.10 -12.19
N SER A 107 -6.97 -26.34 -11.73
CA SER A 107 -5.61 -26.32 -12.30
C SER A 107 -4.94 -27.71 -12.33
N LEU A 108 -5.07 -28.48 -11.24
CA LEU A 108 -4.55 -29.84 -11.12
C LEU A 108 -5.28 -30.86 -12.00
N SER A 109 -6.51 -30.58 -12.45
CA SER A 109 -7.28 -31.44 -13.36
C SER A 109 -6.90 -31.29 -14.84
N THR A 110 -6.03 -30.33 -15.16
CA THR A 110 -5.46 -30.15 -16.51
C THR A 110 -4.57 -31.34 -16.90
N ARG A 111 -4.33 -31.50 -18.21
CA ARG A 111 -3.49 -32.57 -18.79
C ARG A 111 -2.11 -32.71 -18.14
N LEU A 112 -1.48 -31.59 -17.78
CA LEU A 112 -0.16 -31.55 -17.13
C LEU A 112 -0.25 -31.40 -15.60
N GLY A 113 -1.40 -30.99 -15.06
CA GLY A 113 -1.58 -30.79 -13.62
C GLY A 113 -0.64 -29.74 -13.03
N ILE A 114 -0.43 -28.64 -13.75
CA ILE A 114 0.42 -27.54 -13.29
C ILE A 114 -0.36 -26.74 -12.23
N PRO A 115 0.14 -26.58 -10.99
CA PRO A 115 -0.56 -25.82 -9.97
C PRO A 115 -0.56 -24.33 -10.28
N MET A 116 -1.67 -23.65 -9.99
CA MET A 116 -1.72 -22.19 -9.96
C MET A 116 -1.02 -21.66 -8.72
N ILE A 117 -0.47 -20.44 -8.82
CA ILE A 117 0.07 -19.68 -7.69
C ILE A 117 -0.93 -18.55 -7.36
N TYR A 118 -1.33 -18.41 -6.10
CA TYR A 118 -2.27 -17.37 -5.67
C TYR A 118 -1.52 -16.18 -5.06
N GLY A 119 -1.74 -14.96 -5.55
CA GLY A 119 -1.10 -13.72 -5.06
C GLY A 119 -2.04 -12.82 -4.25
N ILE A 120 -1.48 -12.01 -3.34
CA ILE A 120 -2.23 -10.96 -2.63
C ILE A 120 -1.29 -9.85 -2.11
N ASP A 121 -1.81 -8.64 -1.96
CA ASP A 121 -1.12 -7.53 -1.29
C ASP A 121 -1.06 -7.72 0.22
N ALA A 122 -0.08 -8.47 0.71
CA ALA A 122 0.23 -8.58 2.15
C ALA A 122 1.30 -7.55 2.59
N VAL A 123 1.06 -6.27 2.32
CA VAL A 123 2.07 -5.19 2.38
C VAL A 123 2.45 -4.72 3.79
N HIS A 124 1.56 -4.86 4.77
CA HIS A 124 1.83 -4.54 6.19
C HIS A 124 1.18 -5.56 7.15
N GLY A 125 1.35 -6.84 6.82
CA GLY A 125 0.55 -7.94 7.36
C GLY A 125 -0.45 -8.44 6.33
N HIS A 126 -1.26 -9.44 6.70
CA HIS A 126 -2.23 -10.07 5.78
C HIS A 126 -3.53 -9.26 5.66
N ASN A 127 -3.36 -8.02 5.21
CA ASN A 127 -4.23 -6.90 5.53
C ASN A 127 -5.63 -6.90 4.90
N ASN A 128 -5.83 -7.60 3.77
CA ASN A 128 -7.16 -7.84 3.18
C ASN A 128 -8.04 -8.78 4.04
N VAL A 129 -7.48 -9.46 5.06
CA VAL A 129 -8.18 -10.52 5.79
C VAL A 129 -8.63 -10.07 7.17
N TYR A 130 -9.90 -10.35 7.47
CA TYR A 130 -10.49 -10.10 8.78
C TYR A 130 -9.70 -10.79 9.90
N ASN A 131 -9.50 -10.08 11.03
CA ASN A 131 -8.72 -10.56 12.18
C ASN A 131 -7.23 -10.81 11.90
N ALA A 132 -6.68 -10.53 10.72
CA ALA A 132 -5.22 -10.51 10.53
C ALA A 132 -4.52 -9.51 11.48
N THR A 133 -3.24 -9.74 11.76
CA THR A 133 -2.39 -8.74 12.41
C THR A 133 -2.02 -7.66 11.39
N ILE A 134 -2.26 -6.39 11.74
CA ILE A 134 -1.89 -5.24 10.91
C ILE A 134 -0.69 -4.54 11.56
N PHE A 135 0.45 -4.58 10.89
CA PHE A 135 1.69 -3.94 11.30
C PHE A 135 1.69 -2.45 10.89
N PRO A 136 2.61 -1.63 11.45
CA PRO A 136 2.84 -0.29 10.93
C PRO A 136 3.21 -0.31 9.44
N HIS A 137 2.70 0.66 8.68
CA HIS A 137 3.11 0.85 7.28
C HIS A 137 4.60 1.19 7.16
N ASN A 138 5.16 0.94 5.97
CA ASN A 138 6.60 0.93 5.70
C ASN A 138 7.33 2.20 6.14
N VAL A 139 6.75 3.39 5.96
CA VAL A 139 7.35 4.67 6.44
C VAL A 139 7.68 4.66 7.94
N GLY A 140 6.81 4.04 8.74
CA GLY A 140 7.00 3.84 10.18
C GLY A 140 8.02 2.74 10.48
N LEU A 141 8.04 1.65 9.71
CA LEU A 141 9.10 0.63 9.83
C LEU A 141 10.49 1.20 9.51
N GLY A 142 10.60 2.07 8.51
CA GLY A 142 11.82 2.84 8.22
C GLY A 142 12.23 3.77 9.37
N ALA A 143 11.26 4.31 10.11
CA ALA A 143 11.54 5.14 11.28
C ALA A 143 12.22 4.38 12.44
N THR A 144 12.12 3.05 12.45
CA THR A 144 12.75 2.20 13.49
C THR A 144 14.28 2.09 13.38
N ARG A 145 14.88 2.37 12.21
CA ARG A 145 16.34 2.31 11.95
C ARG A 145 17.03 1.00 12.37
N GLN A 146 16.37 -0.13 12.12
CA GLN A 146 16.82 -1.40 12.68
C GLN A 146 17.92 -2.12 11.90
N VAL A 147 18.32 -1.67 10.72
CA VAL A 147 19.46 -2.26 10.00
C VAL A 147 20.47 -1.13 9.73
N SER A 148 21.75 -1.39 10.02
CA SER A 148 22.86 -0.42 10.20
C SER A 148 22.72 0.52 11.43
N ILE A 149 23.76 0.75 12.25
CA ILE A 149 25.13 1.19 11.91
C ILE A 149 26.23 0.34 12.56
N MET A 150 27.15 -0.20 11.75
CA MET A 150 28.51 -0.50 12.24
C MET A 150 29.27 0.83 12.43
N LEU A 151 29.43 1.26 13.69
CA LEU A 151 30.70 1.77 14.25
C LEU A 151 30.56 2.33 15.68
N PHE A 152 29.49 3.08 16.01
CA PHE A 152 29.37 3.72 17.34
C PHE A 152 27.96 3.79 17.98
N GLN A 153 26.94 3.13 17.42
CA GLN A 153 25.65 2.96 18.10
C GLN A 153 25.23 1.49 18.09
N THR A 154 24.88 0.97 19.26
CA THR A 154 24.28 -0.36 19.42
C THR A 154 22.87 -0.34 18.85
N VAL A 155 22.68 -0.96 17.68
CA VAL A 155 21.35 -1.32 17.18
C VAL A 155 20.79 -2.40 18.09
N GLU A 156 19.67 -2.12 18.77
CA GLU A 156 19.12 -3.04 19.80
C GLU A 156 18.34 -4.23 19.22
N ASP A 157 17.97 -4.20 17.93
CA ASP A 157 17.29 -5.32 17.25
C ASP A 157 17.51 -5.24 15.73
N PRO A 158 18.46 -6.01 15.16
CA PRO A 158 18.70 -6.03 13.73
C PRO A 158 17.63 -6.73 12.87
N GLU A 159 16.55 -7.25 13.47
CA GLU A 159 15.74 -8.31 12.86
C GLU A 159 14.22 -8.06 12.85
N LEU A 160 13.69 -6.95 13.40
CA LEU A 160 12.23 -6.74 13.46
C LEU A 160 11.55 -6.89 12.09
N VAL A 161 12.07 -6.26 11.03
CA VAL A 161 11.41 -6.27 9.73
C VAL A 161 11.46 -7.67 9.08
N LYS A 162 12.49 -8.47 9.38
CA LYS A 162 12.54 -9.89 9.05
C LYS A 162 11.55 -10.72 9.87
N ARG A 163 11.42 -10.44 11.18
CA ARG A 163 10.42 -11.04 12.08
C ARG A 163 9.00 -10.75 11.60
N ILE A 164 8.72 -9.52 11.15
CA ILE A 164 7.45 -9.10 10.53
C ILE A 164 7.21 -9.91 9.25
N GLY A 165 8.18 -9.97 8.33
CA GLY A 165 8.06 -10.80 7.13
C GLY A 165 7.78 -12.28 7.46
N ALA A 166 8.39 -12.82 8.52
CA ALA A 166 8.15 -14.19 8.97
C ALA A 166 6.75 -14.40 9.56
N ALA A 167 6.20 -13.44 10.30
CA ALA A 167 4.83 -13.46 10.82
C ALA A 167 3.81 -13.33 9.67
N THR A 168 4.00 -12.34 8.78
CA THR A 168 3.16 -12.15 7.59
C THR A 168 3.12 -13.41 6.72
N ALA A 169 4.24 -14.08 6.48
CA ALA A 169 4.26 -15.34 5.74
C ALA A 169 3.44 -16.46 6.39
N LEU A 170 3.38 -16.52 7.72
CA LEU A 170 2.54 -17.49 8.45
C LEU A 170 1.06 -17.14 8.33
N GLU A 171 0.66 -15.88 8.53
CA GLU A 171 -0.75 -15.46 8.39
C GLU A 171 -1.26 -15.61 6.96
N VAL A 172 -0.45 -15.28 5.96
CA VAL A 172 -0.79 -15.48 4.54
C VAL A 172 -0.96 -16.97 4.24
N ARG A 173 -0.06 -17.83 4.74
CA ARG A 173 -0.18 -19.29 4.61
C ARG A 173 -1.32 -19.90 5.43
N ALA A 174 -1.75 -19.27 6.52
CA ALA A 174 -2.94 -19.66 7.28
C ALA A 174 -4.22 -19.62 6.43
N THR A 175 -4.28 -18.68 5.49
CA THR A 175 -5.36 -18.58 4.50
C THR A 175 -5.09 -19.35 3.20
N GLY A 176 -3.99 -20.11 3.14
CA GLY A 176 -3.63 -20.94 1.98
C GLY A 176 -2.85 -20.25 0.86
N ILE A 177 -2.58 -18.95 0.97
CA ILE A 177 -1.96 -18.16 -0.10
C ILE A 177 -0.44 -18.39 -0.14
N PRO A 178 0.17 -18.71 -1.30
CA PRO A 178 1.60 -18.98 -1.44
C PRO A 178 2.46 -17.77 -1.83
N TYR A 179 1.91 -16.64 -2.24
CA TYR A 179 2.65 -15.53 -2.87
C TYR A 179 2.11 -14.16 -2.42
N VAL A 180 3.01 -13.22 -2.15
CA VAL A 180 2.67 -11.85 -1.72
C VAL A 180 3.30 -10.79 -2.61
N PHE A 181 2.55 -9.70 -2.83
CA PHE A 181 3.02 -8.51 -3.55
C PHE A 181 3.78 -7.54 -2.62
N ALA A 182 4.78 -8.05 -1.89
CA ALA A 182 5.59 -7.30 -0.94
C ALA A 182 7.06 -7.78 -0.94
N PRO A 183 8.04 -6.90 -0.68
CA PRO A 183 7.90 -5.50 -0.29
C PRO A 183 7.77 -4.47 -1.43
N CYS A 184 7.07 -3.37 -1.13
CA CYS A 184 7.28 -2.10 -1.82
C CYS A 184 8.65 -1.54 -1.39
N ILE A 185 9.55 -1.37 -2.35
CA ILE A 185 10.91 -0.82 -2.17
C ILE A 185 11.09 0.49 -2.94
N ALA A 186 9.98 1.23 -3.10
CA ALA A 186 10.00 2.61 -3.54
C ALA A 186 10.91 3.45 -2.64
N VAL A 187 11.64 4.38 -3.25
CA VAL A 187 12.31 5.48 -2.56
C VAL A 187 11.50 6.74 -2.87
N CYS A 188 10.48 7.03 -2.06
CA CYS A 188 9.62 8.21 -2.24
C CYS A 188 10.47 9.49 -2.07
N ARG A 189 10.55 10.34 -3.10
CA ARG A 189 11.31 11.60 -3.12
C ARG A 189 10.42 12.85 -3.00
N ASP A 190 9.11 12.68 -2.99
CA ASP A 190 8.12 13.74 -2.83
C ASP A 190 6.92 13.23 -2.01
N PRO A 191 6.67 13.73 -0.79
CA PRO A 191 5.60 13.22 0.06
C PRO A 191 4.19 13.50 -0.49
N ARG A 192 4.04 14.35 -1.52
CA ARG A 192 2.75 14.56 -2.20
C ARG A 192 2.15 13.28 -2.78
N TRP A 193 2.98 12.26 -3.02
CA TRP A 193 2.56 10.95 -3.52
C TRP A 193 1.72 10.14 -2.54
N GLY A 194 0.57 9.67 -3.01
CA GLY A 194 -0.40 8.87 -2.25
C GLY A 194 0.06 7.47 -1.86
N ARG A 195 1.21 6.99 -2.33
CA ARG A 195 1.85 5.74 -1.87
C ARG A 195 3.12 5.97 -1.05
N CYS A 196 3.40 7.21 -0.63
CA CYS A 196 4.63 7.51 0.11
C CYS A 196 4.72 6.80 1.48
N TYR A 197 3.61 6.30 2.04
CA TYR A 197 3.61 5.44 3.24
C TYR A 197 4.10 4.01 2.98
N GLU A 198 3.99 3.52 1.74
CA GLU A 198 4.53 2.22 1.30
C GLU A 198 6.06 2.27 1.10
N SER A 199 6.64 3.47 1.06
CA SER A 199 8.09 3.71 0.98
C SER A 199 8.72 3.74 2.37
N TYR A 200 9.71 2.88 2.65
CA TYR A 200 10.39 2.89 3.96
C TYR A 200 11.08 4.23 4.27
N SER A 201 11.66 4.89 3.26
CA SER A 201 12.39 6.15 3.45
C SER A 201 12.54 6.95 2.15
N GLU A 202 12.95 8.22 2.26
CA GLU A 202 13.53 8.98 1.13
C GLU A 202 15.00 8.64 0.85
N ASP A 203 15.67 7.98 1.79
CA ASP A 203 17.05 7.51 1.69
C ASP A 203 17.08 6.06 1.18
N HIS A 204 17.74 5.83 0.06
CA HIS A 204 17.85 4.50 -0.55
C HIS A 204 18.57 3.49 0.36
N GLN A 205 19.49 3.94 1.23
CA GLN A 205 20.23 3.04 2.11
C GLN A 205 19.29 2.40 3.13
N ILE A 206 18.33 3.15 3.68
CA ILE A 206 17.31 2.60 4.58
C ILE A 206 16.39 1.65 3.80
N VAL A 207 16.02 1.94 2.56
CA VAL A 207 15.19 1.04 1.75
C VAL A 207 15.91 -0.27 1.44
N GLN A 208 17.22 -0.21 1.12
CA GLN A 208 18.09 -1.39 0.98
C GLN A 208 18.15 -2.21 2.28
N ASP A 209 18.40 -1.55 3.40
CA ASP A 209 18.48 -2.13 4.73
C ASP A 209 17.16 -2.84 5.13
N MET A 210 16.00 -2.29 4.75
CA MET A 210 14.68 -2.88 5.00
C MET A 210 14.32 -4.07 4.09
N THR A 211 15.13 -4.39 3.07
CA THR A 211 14.91 -5.60 2.24
C THR A 211 15.08 -6.93 3.02
N GLU A 212 15.49 -6.89 4.30
CA GLU A 212 15.43 -8.04 5.22
C GLU A 212 14.02 -8.62 5.42
N ILE A 213 12.95 -7.91 5.04
CA ILE A 213 11.61 -8.50 4.97
C ILE A 213 11.53 -9.67 3.98
N ILE A 214 12.37 -9.71 2.94
CA ILE A 214 12.40 -10.76 1.90
C ILE A 214 12.80 -12.12 2.49
N PRO A 215 13.96 -12.30 3.17
CA PRO A 215 14.27 -13.55 3.87
C PRO A 215 13.32 -13.80 5.06
N GLY A 216 12.63 -12.79 5.58
CA GLY A 216 11.49 -12.97 6.48
C GLY A 216 10.35 -13.74 5.81
N LEU A 217 9.86 -13.23 4.68
CA LEU A 217 8.75 -13.77 3.88
C LEU A 217 9.06 -15.13 3.25
N GLN A 218 10.25 -15.24 2.65
CA GLN A 218 10.68 -16.38 1.86
C GLN A 218 11.49 -17.41 2.67
N GLY A 219 12.09 -17.03 3.79
CA GLY A 219 13.10 -17.82 4.50
C GLY A 219 14.53 -17.49 4.06
N ASP A 220 15.50 -17.78 4.92
CA ASP A 220 16.92 -17.51 4.67
C ASP A 220 17.49 -18.35 3.53
N ILE A 221 18.14 -17.69 2.57
CA ILE A 221 18.76 -18.35 1.43
C ILE A 221 20.02 -19.13 1.88
N PRO A 222 20.19 -20.41 1.50
CA PRO A 222 21.38 -21.18 1.86
C PRO A 222 22.67 -20.52 1.34
N SER A 223 23.73 -20.51 2.14
CA SER A 223 24.96 -19.73 1.91
C SER A 223 25.68 -19.99 0.57
N ASN A 224 25.53 -21.18 -0.01
CA ASN A 224 26.12 -21.56 -1.30
C ASN A 224 25.15 -21.44 -2.48
N SER A 225 24.00 -20.77 -2.31
CA SER A 225 23.00 -20.62 -3.37
C SER A 225 23.46 -19.67 -4.47
N ARG A 226 23.03 -19.95 -5.71
CA ARG A 226 23.29 -19.07 -6.85
C ARG A 226 22.46 -17.78 -6.72
N LYS A 227 23.13 -16.63 -6.59
CA LYS A 227 22.50 -15.30 -6.57
C LYS A 227 21.57 -15.09 -7.78
N GLY A 228 20.47 -14.38 -7.55
CA GLY A 228 19.44 -14.08 -8.56
C GLY A 228 18.53 -15.24 -8.96
N VAL A 229 18.67 -16.42 -8.36
CA VAL A 229 17.70 -17.52 -8.48
C VAL A 229 16.61 -17.34 -7.42
N PRO A 230 15.30 -17.51 -7.76
CA PRO A 230 14.21 -17.37 -6.80
C PRO A 230 14.27 -18.47 -5.74
N TYR A 231 14.04 -18.11 -4.47
CA TYR A 231 14.10 -19.01 -3.32
C TYR A 231 12.86 -18.85 -2.42
N VAL A 232 12.30 -19.97 -1.95
CA VAL A 232 11.32 -20.01 -0.85
C VAL A 232 11.57 -21.27 -0.01
N GLY A 233 11.88 -21.08 1.27
CA GLY A 233 12.28 -22.11 2.25
C GLY A 233 11.15 -22.99 2.79
N GLY A 234 10.24 -23.43 1.92
CA GLY A 234 9.20 -24.44 2.23
C GLY A 234 7.80 -23.90 2.54
N LYS A 235 6.87 -24.81 2.88
CA LYS A 235 5.41 -24.55 2.87
C LYS A 235 4.89 -23.51 3.88
N LYS A 236 5.69 -23.13 4.89
CA LYS A 236 5.37 -22.04 5.85
C LYS A 236 5.91 -20.66 5.39
N LYS A 237 6.46 -20.58 4.19
CA LYS A 237 7.02 -19.37 3.57
C LYS A 237 6.29 -19.05 2.27
N VAL A 238 6.32 -17.79 1.86
CA VAL A 238 5.67 -17.30 0.64
C VAL A 238 6.70 -16.82 -0.37
N ALA A 239 6.36 -16.83 -1.66
CA ALA A 239 7.10 -16.04 -2.63
C ALA A 239 6.92 -14.55 -2.32
N ALA A 240 8.00 -13.76 -2.41
CA ALA A 240 7.98 -12.31 -2.24
C ALA A 240 8.11 -11.60 -3.60
N CYS A 241 7.68 -10.33 -3.63
CA CYS A 241 7.67 -9.47 -4.80
C CYS A 241 8.31 -8.11 -4.47
N ALA A 242 9.47 -7.80 -5.06
CA ALA A 242 10.02 -6.45 -4.93
C ALA A 242 9.33 -5.52 -5.95
N LYS A 243 8.68 -4.46 -5.46
CA LYS A 243 7.85 -3.56 -6.29
C LYS A 243 8.07 -2.06 -6.01
N HIS A 244 7.85 -1.14 -6.95
CA HIS A 244 7.47 -1.35 -8.36
C HIS A 244 8.61 -0.89 -9.28
N PHE A 245 9.09 -1.78 -10.14
CA PHE A 245 10.30 -1.61 -10.95
C PHE A 245 10.03 -0.65 -12.12
N VAL A 246 10.66 0.53 -12.20
CA VAL A 246 11.57 1.16 -11.22
C VAL A 246 11.38 2.68 -11.24
N GLY A 247 11.67 3.34 -10.12
CA GLY A 247 11.54 4.80 -10.00
C GLY A 247 10.10 5.28 -9.72
N ASP A 248 9.23 4.40 -9.24
CA ASP A 248 7.87 4.70 -8.77
C ASP A 248 7.83 5.85 -7.74
N GLY A 249 8.73 5.85 -6.76
CA GLY A 249 8.84 6.94 -5.77
C GLY A 249 9.46 8.24 -6.29
N GLY A 250 9.85 8.32 -7.57
CA GLY A 250 10.55 9.46 -8.18
C GLY A 250 9.69 10.35 -9.08
N THR A 251 8.37 10.15 -9.13
CA THR A 251 7.51 10.80 -10.13
C THR A 251 7.45 12.32 -9.96
N THR A 252 7.24 13.01 -11.07
CA THR A 252 7.16 14.49 -11.11
C THR A 252 6.05 15.01 -10.19
N LYS A 253 6.44 15.83 -9.20
CA LYS A 253 5.58 16.35 -8.11
C LYS A 253 4.94 15.28 -7.21
N GLY A 254 5.44 14.04 -7.25
CA GLY A 254 4.84 12.92 -6.53
C GLY A 254 3.48 12.48 -7.10
N ILE A 255 3.15 12.78 -8.35
CA ILE A 255 1.87 12.31 -8.93
C ILE A 255 1.99 10.81 -9.22
N ASN A 256 1.03 10.01 -8.76
CA ASN A 256 0.99 8.57 -8.96
C ASN A 256 1.00 8.20 -10.46
N GLU A 257 1.64 7.08 -10.81
CA GLU A 257 1.73 6.54 -12.19
C GLU A 257 2.39 7.44 -13.25
N ASN A 258 2.86 8.63 -12.86
CA ASN A 258 3.35 9.67 -13.75
C ASN A 258 4.82 9.43 -14.16
N ASN A 259 5.41 10.41 -14.85
CA ASN A 259 6.78 10.37 -15.34
C ASN A 259 7.81 10.74 -14.26
N THR A 260 8.78 9.85 -14.05
CA THR A 260 10.00 10.05 -13.27
C THR A 260 11.08 10.61 -14.20
N VAL A 261 11.41 11.90 -14.02
CA VAL A 261 12.36 12.63 -14.86
C VAL A 261 13.70 12.71 -14.13
N ILE A 262 14.62 11.82 -14.48
CA ILE A 262 15.94 11.69 -13.83
C ILE A 262 16.95 11.09 -14.81
N ASP A 263 18.21 11.47 -14.68
CA ASP A 263 19.28 10.86 -15.48
C ASP A 263 19.58 9.41 -15.03
N TRP A 264 20.41 8.71 -15.82
CA TRP A 264 20.80 7.34 -15.52
C TRP A 264 21.55 7.22 -14.19
N HIS A 265 22.33 8.23 -13.81
CA HIS A 265 23.07 8.21 -12.56
C HIS A 265 22.13 8.24 -11.35
N GLY A 266 21.17 9.15 -11.33
CA GLY A 266 20.15 9.26 -10.28
C GLY A 266 19.21 8.05 -10.24
N MET A 267 18.81 7.50 -11.40
CA MET A 267 18.05 6.25 -11.44
C MET A 267 18.83 5.10 -10.76
N LEU A 268 20.10 4.94 -11.09
CA LEU A 268 20.94 3.87 -10.54
C LEU A 268 21.40 4.09 -9.09
N SER A 269 21.57 5.34 -8.64
CA SER A 269 22.02 5.66 -7.28
C SER A 269 20.88 5.77 -6.26
N ILE A 270 19.67 6.14 -6.68
CA ILE A 270 18.52 6.33 -5.78
C ILE A 270 17.54 5.17 -5.88
N HIS A 271 17.03 4.85 -7.08
CA HIS A 271 15.84 3.98 -7.22
C HIS A 271 16.18 2.51 -7.50
N MET A 272 17.36 2.22 -8.04
CA MET A 272 17.81 0.86 -8.36
C MET A 272 18.44 0.04 -7.19
N PRO A 273 19.15 0.61 -6.20
CA PRO A 273 19.99 -0.19 -5.29
C PRO A 273 19.29 -1.35 -4.57
N ALA A 274 18.08 -1.10 -4.03
CA ALA A 274 17.31 -2.12 -3.30
C ALA A 274 16.86 -3.31 -4.17
N TYR A 275 16.78 -3.17 -5.50
CA TYR A 275 16.54 -4.30 -6.39
C TYR A 275 17.73 -5.26 -6.43
N SER A 276 18.97 -4.73 -6.42
CA SER A 276 20.18 -5.56 -6.36
C SER A 276 20.20 -6.42 -5.11
N ASP A 277 19.93 -5.82 -3.94
CA ASP A 277 19.90 -6.52 -2.66
C ASP A 277 18.76 -7.55 -2.60
N SER A 278 17.57 -7.20 -3.12
CA SER A 278 16.43 -8.12 -3.24
C SER A 278 16.78 -9.37 -4.09
N ILE A 279 17.47 -9.18 -5.21
CA ILE A 279 17.92 -10.26 -6.11
C ILE A 279 19.02 -11.11 -5.47
N ILE A 280 19.90 -10.51 -4.66
CA ILE A 280 20.91 -11.23 -3.86
C ILE A 280 20.25 -12.07 -2.76
N LYS A 281 19.19 -11.55 -2.12
CA LYS A 281 18.36 -12.23 -1.12
C LYS A 281 17.38 -13.25 -1.73
N GLY A 282 17.41 -13.44 -3.06
CA GLY A 282 16.66 -14.49 -3.76
C GLY A 282 15.16 -14.18 -3.95
N VAL A 283 14.76 -12.91 -4.04
CA VAL A 283 13.37 -12.49 -4.29
C VAL A 283 12.77 -13.28 -5.47
N SER A 284 11.55 -13.80 -5.29
CA SER A 284 10.94 -14.70 -6.26
C SER A 284 10.39 -13.99 -7.49
N THR A 285 9.83 -12.79 -7.31
CA THR A 285 9.20 -12.01 -8.38
C THR A 285 9.56 -10.53 -8.27
N ILE A 286 9.38 -9.80 -9.37
CA ILE A 286 9.48 -8.33 -9.42
C ILE A 286 8.28 -7.81 -10.20
N MET A 287 7.58 -6.81 -9.65
CA MET A 287 6.43 -6.17 -10.31
C MET A 287 6.86 -4.88 -10.98
N VAL A 288 6.44 -4.65 -12.22
CA VAL A 288 6.76 -3.44 -13.01
C VAL A 288 5.84 -2.28 -12.63
N SER A 289 6.38 -1.08 -12.48
CA SER A 289 5.61 0.13 -12.13
C SER A 289 4.78 0.67 -13.28
N TYR A 290 3.62 1.26 -12.98
CA TYR A 290 2.87 2.09 -13.94
C TYR A 290 3.65 3.31 -14.46
N SER A 291 4.67 3.76 -13.73
CA SER A 291 5.38 5.00 -14.04
C SER A 291 6.05 4.97 -15.41
N SER A 292 6.36 6.16 -15.92
CA SER A 292 7.33 6.30 -17.01
C SER A 292 8.68 6.71 -16.44
N TRP A 293 9.77 6.33 -17.11
CA TRP A 293 11.08 6.94 -16.92
C TRP A 293 11.44 7.76 -18.16
N ASN A 294 11.67 9.06 -17.99
CA ASN A 294 11.95 10.01 -19.08
C ASN A 294 10.97 9.95 -20.27
N GLY A 295 9.71 9.59 -20.01
CA GLY A 295 8.62 9.48 -20.99
C GLY A 295 8.30 8.04 -21.44
N GLU A 296 9.22 7.08 -21.28
CA GLU A 296 8.98 5.68 -21.66
C GLU A 296 8.30 4.91 -20.52
N LYS A 297 7.13 4.31 -20.78
CA LYS A 297 6.38 3.51 -19.80
C LYS A 297 7.19 2.28 -19.37
N MET A 298 7.30 2.04 -18.05
CA MET A 298 8.10 0.93 -17.53
C MET A 298 7.62 -0.44 -18.01
N HIS A 299 6.31 -0.66 -18.20
CA HIS A 299 5.76 -1.89 -18.80
C HIS A 299 6.20 -2.13 -20.25
N ALA A 300 6.59 -1.09 -20.99
CA ALA A 300 7.14 -1.21 -22.35
C ALA A 300 8.68 -1.12 -22.39
N ASN A 301 9.34 -0.78 -21.29
CA ASN A 301 10.77 -0.46 -21.26
C ASN A 301 11.65 -1.72 -21.31
N ARG A 302 12.01 -2.13 -22.54
CA ARG A 302 12.86 -3.31 -22.77
C ARG A 302 14.28 -3.13 -22.23
N GLU A 303 14.82 -1.92 -22.26
CA GLU A 303 16.18 -1.65 -21.80
C GLU A 303 16.33 -1.94 -20.31
N LEU A 304 15.38 -1.47 -19.48
CA LEU A 304 15.39 -1.71 -18.04
C LEU A 304 14.89 -3.12 -17.67
N VAL A 305 13.77 -3.59 -18.24
CA VAL A 305 13.16 -4.88 -17.83
C VAL A 305 13.99 -6.07 -18.33
N THR A 306 14.46 -6.06 -19.58
CA THR A 306 15.32 -7.12 -20.10
C THR A 306 16.80 -6.78 -19.92
N GLY A 307 17.27 -5.68 -20.51
CA GLY A 307 18.71 -5.35 -20.56
C GLY A 307 19.35 -5.12 -19.18
N PHE A 308 18.66 -4.44 -18.27
CA PHE A 308 19.17 -4.18 -16.93
C PHE A 308 18.78 -5.29 -15.95
N LEU A 309 17.49 -5.53 -15.71
CA LEU A 309 17.04 -6.45 -14.67
C LEU A 309 17.38 -7.93 -14.96
N LYS A 310 16.96 -8.44 -16.13
CA LYS A 310 17.20 -9.85 -16.49
C LYS A 310 18.65 -10.11 -16.91
N ASP A 311 19.26 -9.20 -17.66
CA ASP A 311 20.56 -9.39 -18.28
C ASP A 311 21.73 -8.77 -17.51
N THR A 312 21.57 -7.65 -16.79
CA THR A 312 22.66 -7.05 -15.99
C THR A 312 22.65 -7.54 -14.55
N LEU A 313 21.52 -7.38 -13.82
CA LEU A 313 21.34 -7.88 -12.45
C LEU A 313 21.16 -9.42 -12.39
N LYS A 314 21.04 -10.08 -13.54
CA LYS A 314 20.91 -11.54 -13.69
C LYS A 314 19.68 -12.16 -13.00
N PHE A 315 18.60 -11.40 -12.81
CA PHE A 315 17.35 -11.90 -12.21
C PHE A 315 16.79 -13.11 -12.99
N LYS A 316 16.52 -14.21 -12.27
CA LYS A 316 15.95 -15.46 -12.80
C LYS A 316 14.57 -15.80 -12.27
N GLY A 317 14.02 -15.01 -11.35
CA GLY A 317 12.58 -15.03 -11.08
C GLY A 317 11.77 -14.53 -12.28
N PHE A 318 10.45 -14.42 -12.08
CA PHE A 318 9.54 -13.90 -13.09
C PHE A 318 9.15 -12.45 -12.82
N VAL A 319 9.01 -11.68 -13.90
CA VAL A 319 8.54 -10.30 -13.91
C VAL A 319 7.03 -10.28 -14.09
N ILE A 320 6.29 -9.63 -13.19
CA ILE A 320 4.84 -9.49 -13.27
C ILE A 320 4.46 -8.04 -13.61
N SER A 321 3.38 -7.81 -14.36
CA SER A 321 2.79 -6.47 -14.46
C SER A 321 2.09 -6.08 -13.15
N ASP A 322 2.00 -4.79 -12.86
CA ASP A 322 0.93 -4.26 -12.01
C ASP A 322 -0.47 -4.42 -12.68
N TRP A 323 -1.54 -4.18 -11.93
CA TRP A 323 -2.95 -4.34 -12.31
C TRP A 323 -3.33 -3.50 -13.53
N GLU A 324 -3.66 -4.13 -14.65
CA GLU A 324 -3.94 -3.42 -15.93
C GLU A 324 -2.79 -2.50 -16.37
N GLY A 325 -1.56 -2.70 -15.87
CA GLY A 325 -0.43 -1.84 -16.20
C GLY A 325 0.02 -1.99 -17.67
N VAL A 326 -0.37 -3.10 -18.31
CA VAL A 326 -0.25 -3.31 -19.76
C VAL A 326 -1.21 -2.36 -20.51
N ASP A 327 -2.46 -2.29 -20.09
CA ASP A 327 -3.49 -1.39 -20.63
C ASP A 327 -3.04 0.07 -20.56
N ARG A 328 -2.38 0.46 -19.45
CA ARG A 328 -1.85 1.81 -19.18
C ARG A 328 -0.54 2.13 -19.91
N ILE A 329 -0.09 1.28 -20.86
CA ILE A 329 0.96 1.63 -21.83
C ILE A 329 0.45 2.71 -22.81
N THR A 330 -0.83 2.66 -23.21
CA THR A 330 -1.44 3.61 -24.15
C THR A 330 -2.11 4.78 -23.43
N SER A 331 -2.34 5.88 -24.15
CA SER A 331 -3.15 7.01 -23.69
C SER A 331 -4.24 7.34 -24.71
N PRO A 332 -5.54 7.18 -24.38
CA PRO A 332 -6.05 6.65 -23.11
C PRO A 332 -5.65 5.17 -22.90
N PRO A 333 -5.73 4.65 -21.65
CA PRO A 333 -5.51 3.23 -21.37
C PRO A 333 -6.37 2.32 -22.26
N HIS A 334 -5.86 1.14 -22.58
CA HIS A 334 -6.53 0.10 -23.38
C HIS A 334 -6.86 0.48 -24.86
N SER A 335 -6.59 1.71 -25.32
CA SER A 335 -6.92 2.18 -26.68
C SER A 335 -6.25 1.44 -27.84
N ASN A 336 -5.22 0.63 -27.57
CA ASN A 336 -4.67 -0.34 -28.53
C ASN A 336 -4.11 -1.54 -27.75
N TYR A 337 -4.99 -2.40 -27.25
CA TYR A 337 -4.59 -3.49 -26.36
C TYR A 337 -3.62 -4.49 -27.02
N SER A 338 -3.80 -4.83 -28.30
CA SER A 338 -2.88 -5.72 -29.01
C SER A 338 -1.45 -5.16 -29.10
N TYR A 339 -1.30 -3.83 -29.26
CA TYR A 339 0.01 -3.18 -29.14
C TYR A 339 0.54 -3.26 -27.70
N SER A 340 -0.31 -3.02 -26.69
CA SER A 340 0.09 -3.13 -25.29
C SER A 340 0.59 -4.53 -24.92
N VAL A 341 -0.12 -5.59 -25.33
CA VAL A 341 0.29 -7.00 -25.17
C VAL A 341 1.62 -7.25 -25.88
N GLN A 342 1.77 -6.77 -27.11
CA GLN A 342 3.04 -6.89 -27.85
C GLN A 342 4.19 -6.21 -27.09
N ALA A 343 4.03 -4.93 -26.73
CA ALA A 343 5.05 -4.13 -26.07
C ALA A 343 5.46 -4.73 -24.72
N ALA A 344 4.50 -5.11 -23.88
CA ALA A 344 4.72 -5.71 -22.56
C ALA A 344 5.54 -7.01 -22.63
N VAL A 345 5.11 -7.94 -23.49
CA VAL A 345 5.76 -9.25 -23.61
C VAL A 345 7.13 -9.14 -24.31
N GLN A 346 7.29 -8.22 -25.28
CA GLN A 346 8.60 -7.95 -25.91
C GLN A 346 9.57 -7.19 -24.97
N ALA A 347 9.07 -6.33 -24.07
CA ALA A 347 9.86 -5.62 -23.06
C ALA A 347 10.50 -6.57 -22.05
N GLY A 348 9.79 -7.65 -21.70
CA GLY A 348 10.31 -8.72 -20.86
C GLY A 348 9.37 -9.17 -19.74
N ILE A 349 8.12 -8.70 -19.69
CA ILE A 349 7.13 -9.16 -18.71
C ILE A 349 6.87 -10.67 -18.92
N ASP A 350 6.76 -11.41 -17.82
CA ASP A 350 6.60 -12.87 -17.81
C ASP A 350 5.18 -13.30 -17.48
N MET A 351 4.52 -12.56 -16.58
CA MET A 351 3.13 -12.77 -16.17
C MET A 351 2.38 -11.45 -16.21
N VAL A 352 1.16 -11.44 -16.74
CA VAL A 352 0.31 -10.25 -16.82
C VAL A 352 -0.87 -10.39 -15.86
N MET A 353 -1.06 -9.36 -15.05
CA MET A 353 -2.21 -9.17 -14.17
C MET A 353 -3.33 -8.52 -14.98
N VAL A 354 -4.17 -9.34 -15.61
CA VAL A 354 -5.17 -8.92 -16.63
C VAL A 354 -6.44 -8.30 -16.02
N PRO A 355 -6.59 -8.30 -14.69
CA PRO A 355 -7.27 -9.36 -13.94
C PRO A 355 -8.63 -9.87 -14.48
N PHE A 356 -9.32 -9.13 -15.36
CA PHE A 356 -10.71 -9.39 -15.76
C PHE A 356 -10.85 -9.94 -17.19
N ASN A 357 -10.41 -9.20 -18.22
CA ASN A 357 -10.60 -9.62 -19.62
C ASN A 357 -9.51 -10.60 -20.12
N TYR A 358 -9.33 -11.70 -19.38
CA TYR A 358 -8.25 -12.65 -19.65
C TYR A 358 -8.38 -13.36 -21.00
N THR A 359 -9.58 -13.48 -21.57
CA THR A 359 -9.80 -14.06 -22.89
C THR A 359 -9.19 -13.23 -24.00
N GLU A 360 -9.36 -11.90 -23.97
CA GLU A 360 -8.76 -10.99 -24.95
C GLU A 360 -7.23 -11.06 -24.91
N PHE A 361 -6.64 -11.02 -23.71
CA PHE A 361 -5.19 -11.18 -23.55
C PHE A 361 -4.66 -12.52 -24.11
N ILE A 362 -5.39 -13.61 -23.86
CA ILE A 362 -5.01 -14.95 -24.37
C ILE A 362 -5.09 -14.97 -25.91
N ASP A 363 -6.15 -14.42 -26.50
CA ASP A 363 -6.35 -14.42 -27.94
C ASP A 363 -5.31 -13.54 -28.65
N ASP A 364 -5.06 -12.32 -28.16
CA ASP A 364 -4.06 -11.41 -28.72
C ASP A 364 -2.64 -11.98 -28.60
N LEU A 365 -2.24 -12.48 -27.43
CA LEU A 365 -0.91 -13.07 -27.26
C LEU A 365 -0.75 -14.32 -28.15
N THR A 366 -1.79 -15.15 -28.25
CA THR A 366 -1.80 -16.33 -29.12
C THR A 366 -1.71 -15.95 -30.59
N TYR A 367 -2.41 -14.89 -31.03
CA TYR A 367 -2.35 -14.36 -32.39
C TYR A 367 -0.95 -13.79 -32.71
N LEU A 368 -0.38 -12.97 -31.81
CA LEU A 368 0.95 -12.38 -31.97
C LEU A 368 2.06 -13.44 -32.07
N VAL A 369 1.95 -14.55 -31.33
CA VAL A 369 2.90 -15.67 -31.42
C VAL A 369 2.67 -16.49 -32.70
N LYS A 370 1.42 -16.83 -33.05
CA LYS A 370 1.11 -17.60 -34.28
C LYS A 370 1.52 -16.87 -35.56
N ASN A 371 1.54 -15.53 -35.55
CA ASN A 371 2.01 -14.69 -36.66
C ASN A 371 3.52 -14.31 -36.56
N ASN A 372 4.28 -14.89 -35.63
CA ASN A 372 5.71 -14.62 -35.40
C ASN A 372 6.06 -13.15 -35.04
N VAL A 373 5.10 -12.36 -34.55
CA VAL A 373 5.35 -11.01 -34.01
C VAL A 373 6.05 -11.12 -32.64
N ILE A 374 5.63 -12.09 -31.82
CA ILE A 374 6.36 -12.50 -30.61
C ILE A 374 7.01 -13.86 -30.89
N PRO A 375 8.35 -13.99 -30.77
CA PRO A 375 9.01 -15.27 -30.98
C PRO A 375 8.70 -16.25 -29.84
N MET A 376 8.57 -17.54 -30.17
CA MET A 376 8.32 -18.62 -29.20
C MET A 376 9.34 -18.62 -28.04
N ASP A 377 10.62 -18.30 -28.31
CA ASP A 377 11.68 -18.20 -27.31
C ASP A 377 11.38 -17.17 -26.19
N ARG A 378 10.61 -16.11 -26.49
CA ARG A 378 10.20 -15.11 -25.48
C ARG A 378 9.18 -15.69 -24.50
N ILE A 379 8.20 -16.43 -25.04
CA ILE A 379 7.21 -17.17 -24.25
C ILE A 379 7.89 -18.28 -23.43
N ASP A 380 8.88 -18.97 -24.02
CA ASP A 380 9.64 -20.01 -23.33
C ASP A 380 10.52 -19.43 -22.19
N ASP A 381 11.12 -18.25 -22.31
CA ASP A 381 11.76 -17.54 -21.19
C ASP A 381 10.75 -17.18 -20.09
N ALA A 382 9.57 -16.64 -20.46
CA ALA A 382 8.53 -16.28 -19.51
C ALA A 382 8.05 -17.49 -18.69
N VAL A 383 7.62 -18.55 -19.37
CA VAL A 383 7.10 -19.76 -18.75
C VAL A 383 8.19 -20.49 -17.96
N ALA A 384 9.44 -20.52 -18.45
CA ALA A 384 10.54 -21.12 -17.69
C ALA A 384 10.78 -20.42 -16.34
N ARG A 385 10.61 -19.09 -16.25
CA ARG A 385 10.73 -18.32 -15.00
C ARG A 385 9.58 -18.55 -14.04
N ILE A 386 8.35 -18.57 -14.56
CA ILE A 386 7.14 -18.88 -13.78
C ILE A 386 7.25 -20.29 -13.19
N LEU A 387 7.60 -21.28 -14.01
CA LEU A 387 7.81 -22.66 -13.57
C LEU A 387 8.98 -22.77 -12.59
N LEU A 388 10.09 -22.06 -12.81
CA LEU A 388 11.22 -22.02 -11.88
C LEU A 388 10.80 -21.55 -10.49
N ALA A 389 10.02 -20.47 -10.37
CA ALA A 389 9.50 -20.03 -9.08
C ALA A 389 8.57 -21.07 -8.43
N LYS A 390 7.61 -21.63 -9.19
CA LYS A 390 6.66 -22.66 -8.70
C LYS A 390 7.36 -23.94 -8.23
N PHE A 391 8.40 -24.41 -8.92
CA PHE A 391 9.19 -25.55 -8.48
C PHE A 391 10.12 -25.19 -7.31
N SER A 392 10.80 -24.03 -7.33
CA SER A 392 11.67 -23.58 -6.23
C SER A 392 10.95 -23.48 -4.88
N MET A 393 9.66 -23.11 -4.89
CA MET A 393 8.85 -23.00 -3.67
C MET A 393 8.13 -24.30 -3.25
N GLY A 394 8.34 -25.41 -3.97
CA GLY A 394 7.71 -26.70 -3.68
C GLY A 394 6.19 -26.75 -3.95
N LEU A 395 5.67 -25.91 -4.85
CA LEU A 395 4.24 -25.81 -5.15
C LEU A 395 3.70 -27.05 -5.87
N PHE A 396 4.54 -27.78 -6.60
CA PHE A 396 4.18 -29.06 -7.21
C PHE A 396 4.03 -30.18 -6.17
N GLU A 397 4.78 -30.11 -5.06
CA GLU A 397 4.74 -31.08 -3.96
C GLU A 397 3.64 -30.76 -2.97
N ASN A 398 3.34 -29.47 -2.75
CA ASN A 398 2.33 -28.97 -1.82
C ASN A 398 1.40 -27.96 -2.54
N PRO A 399 0.59 -28.40 -3.52
CA PRO A 399 -0.26 -27.48 -4.28
C PRO A 399 -1.49 -27.02 -3.50
N LEU A 400 -2.01 -27.87 -2.61
CA LEU A 400 -3.17 -27.57 -1.77
C LEU A 400 -2.75 -26.82 -0.50
N ALA A 401 -3.62 -25.94 -0.05
CA ALA A 401 -3.46 -25.15 1.16
C ALA A 401 -3.65 -25.99 2.44
N ASP A 402 -2.95 -25.59 3.51
CA ASP A 402 -2.74 -26.38 4.72
C ASP A 402 -3.64 -25.94 5.88
N TYR A 403 -4.72 -26.69 6.11
CA TYR A 403 -5.67 -26.45 7.21
C TYR A 403 -5.03 -26.44 8.61
N SER A 404 -3.81 -26.97 8.81
CA SER A 404 -3.14 -26.92 10.13
C SER A 404 -2.64 -25.52 10.52
N LEU A 405 -2.58 -24.59 9.57
CA LEU A 405 -2.08 -23.23 9.77
C LEU A 405 -3.17 -22.19 10.10
N VAL A 406 -4.46 -22.53 10.01
CA VAL A 406 -5.57 -21.55 10.15
C VAL A 406 -5.57 -20.77 11.48
N ASN A 407 -4.94 -21.32 12.52
CA ASN A 407 -4.83 -20.70 13.85
C ASN A 407 -3.67 -19.69 13.98
N GLU A 408 -2.81 -19.54 12.97
CA GLU A 408 -1.71 -18.55 12.98
C GLU A 408 -2.24 -17.13 12.67
N LEU A 409 -3.38 -17.01 11.97
CA LEU A 409 -4.03 -15.74 11.58
C LEU A 409 -4.40 -14.89 12.81
N GLY A 410 -3.85 -13.68 12.92
CA GLY A 410 -4.11 -12.76 14.02
C GLY A 410 -3.60 -13.24 15.39
N SER A 411 -2.59 -14.13 15.43
CA SER A 411 -2.11 -14.72 16.68
C SER A 411 -1.55 -13.66 17.66
N GLN A 412 -1.69 -13.90 18.97
CA GLN A 412 -1.22 -12.94 19.97
C GLN A 412 0.29 -12.65 19.86
N ALA A 413 1.10 -13.65 19.49
CA ALA A 413 2.54 -13.45 19.29
C ALA A 413 2.86 -12.52 18.10
N HIS A 414 2.01 -12.49 17.07
CA HIS A 414 2.14 -11.57 15.94
C HIS A 414 1.65 -10.17 16.32
N ARG A 415 0.58 -10.07 17.13
CA ARG A 415 0.12 -8.80 17.72
C ARG A 415 1.13 -8.18 18.69
N ASP A 416 1.79 -8.99 19.52
CA ASP A 416 2.87 -8.52 20.39
C ASP A 416 4.07 -7.97 19.58
N LEU A 417 4.38 -8.59 18.44
CA LEU A 417 5.38 -8.11 17.48
C LEU A 417 4.93 -6.82 16.78
N ALA A 418 3.66 -6.69 16.42
CA ALA A 418 3.11 -5.46 15.85
C ALA A 418 3.11 -4.32 16.87
N ARG A 419 2.73 -4.57 18.14
CA ARG A 419 2.86 -3.63 19.26
C ARG A 419 4.32 -3.16 19.45
N GLU A 420 5.27 -4.08 19.35
CA GLU A 420 6.71 -3.77 19.36
C GLU A 420 7.11 -2.86 18.18
N ALA A 421 6.62 -3.17 16.97
CA ALA A 421 6.86 -2.35 15.78
C ALA A 421 6.29 -0.94 15.92
N VAL A 422 5.06 -0.81 16.44
CA VAL A 422 4.41 0.48 16.73
C VAL A 422 5.28 1.32 17.66
N ARG A 423 5.64 0.80 18.86
CA ARG A 423 6.41 1.62 19.82
C ARG A 423 7.80 2.04 19.29
N LYS A 424 8.41 1.23 18.42
CA LYS A 424 9.70 1.54 17.76
C LYS A 424 9.56 2.52 16.59
N SER A 425 8.40 2.61 15.94
CA SER A 425 8.18 3.51 14.79
C SER A 425 7.89 4.96 15.18
N LEU A 426 7.32 5.19 16.38
CA LEU A 426 6.90 6.53 16.79
C LEU A 426 8.09 7.48 16.92
N VAL A 427 7.96 8.66 16.32
CA VAL A 427 8.99 9.70 16.38
C VAL A 427 8.50 10.87 17.24
N LEU A 428 9.18 11.12 18.35
CA LEU A 428 8.90 12.27 19.21
C LEU A 428 9.54 13.53 18.64
N LEU A 429 8.70 14.43 18.12
CA LEU A 429 9.13 15.67 17.45
C LEU A 429 9.27 16.84 18.44
N LYS A 430 8.50 16.84 19.52
CA LYS A 430 8.53 17.88 20.56
C LYS A 430 8.18 17.29 21.92
N ASN A 431 8.86 17.71 22.98
CA ASN A 431 8.54 17.31 24.36
C ASN A 431 8.79 18.44 25.37
N GLY A 432 7.90 19.42 25.40
CA GLY A 432 7.99 20.65 26.19
C GLY A 432 7.99 21.91 25.33
N LYS A 433 7.63 23.04 25.93
CA LYS A 433 7.91 24.39 25.40
C LYS A 433 9.28 24.86 25.90
N ASN A 434 9.94 25.78 25.19
CA ASN A 434 11.28 26.26 25.57
C ASN A 434 11.33 26.70 27.04
N GLY A 435 12.28 26.14 27.81
CA GLY A 435 12.43 26.43 29.25
C GLY A 435 11.43 25.73 30.18
N THR A 436 10.62 24.77 29.69
CA THR A 436 9.71 23.97 30.53
C THR A 436 10.18 22.52 30.65
N ASN A 437 9.80 21.85 31.75
CA ASN A 437 10.05 20.42 31.93
C ASN A 437 9.34 19.59 30.83
N PRO A 438 9.89 18.42 30.45
CA PRO A 438 9.25 17.52 29.49
C PRO A 438 7.86 17.08 29.98
N LEU A 439 6.94 16.86 29.03
CA LEU A 439 5.58 16.38 29.29
C LEU A 439 5.50 14.85 29.25
N LEU A 440 6.25 14.22 28.35
CA LEU A 440 6.36 12.76 28.25
C LEU A 440 7.57 12.25 29.04
N PRO A 441 7.45 11.11 29.75
CA PRO A 441 6.27 10.25 29.84
C PRO A 441 5.15 10.83 30.74
N LEU A 442 3.90 10.59 30.37
CA LEU A 442 2.72 10.95 31.13
C LEU A 442 2.58 10.09 32.40
N PRO A 443 2.11 10.63 33.52
CA PRO A 443 1.82 9.83 34.70
C PRO A 443 0.55 9.00 34.47
N LYS A 444 0.67 7.66 34.58
CA LYS A 444 -0.46 6.72 34.50
C LYS A 444 -1.56 6.98 35.52
N LYS A 445 -1.25 7.65 36.63
CA LYS A 445 -2.20 8.05 37.67
C LYS A 445 -2.39 9.56 37.65
N ALA A 446 -3.60 10.01 37.34
CA ALA A 446 -4.03 11.40 37.42
C ALA A 446 -5.48 11.47 37.91
N PRO A 447 -5.98 12.60 38.43
CA PRO A 447 -7.38 12.69 38.84
C PRO A 447 -8.35 12.51 37.66
N LYS A 448 -8.07 13.22 36.56
CA LYS A 448 -8.93 13.28 35.37
C LYS A 448 -8.13 13.65 34.13
N ILE A 449 -8.35 12.98 33.01
CA ILE A 449 -7.64 13.19 31.73
C ILE A 449 -8.62 13.27 30.56
N LEU A 450 -8.20 13.96 29.50
CA LEU A 450 -8.95 14.06 28.25
C LEU A 450 -8.28 13.21 27.15
N VAL A 451 -9.06 12.40 26.45
CA VAL A 451 -8.69 11.82 25.16
C VAL A 451 -9.60 12.44 24.09
N SER A 452 -9.04 12.86 22.97
CA SER A 452 -9.74 13.66 21.96
C SER A 452 -9.12 13.48 20.57
N GLY A 453 -9.79 13.97 19.53
CA GLY A 453 -9.37 13.87 18.14
C GLY A 453 -10.07 12.72 17.38
N THR A 454 -10.32 12.95 16.10
CA THR A 454 -11.02 12.04 15.16
C THR A 454 -10.35 10.69 14.96
N HIS A 455 -9.09 10.54 15.35
CA HIS A 455 -8.31 9.31 15.21
C HIS A 455 -8.11 8.58 16.55
N ALA A 456 -8.66 9.09 17.65
CA ALA A 456 -8.45 8.50 18.98
C ALA A 456 -9.15 7.15 19.15
N ASP A 457 -10.38 7.02 18.66
CA ASP A 457 -11.16 5.78 18.74
C ASP A 457 -11.58 5.27 17.36
N ASN A 458 -10.65 5.28 16.40
CA ASN A 458 -10.90 4.88 15.02
C ASN A 458 -9.80 3.93 14.51
N LEU A 459 -10.10 2.63 14.51
CA LEU A 459 -9.19 1.55 14.14
C LEU A 459 -8.81 1.64 12.65
N GLY A 460 -9.77 1.94 11.79
CA GLY A 460 -9.52 2.11 10.35
C GLY A 460 -8.55 3.25 10.06
N TYR A 461 -8.73 4.40 10.71
CA TYR A 461 -7.85 5.56 10.52
C TYR A 461 -6.41 5.30 11.01
N GLN A 462 -6.22 4.58 12.12
CA GLN A 462 -4.86 4.21 12.56
C GLN A 462 -4.21 3.08 11.73
N CYS A 463 -4.97 2.35 10.92
CA CYS A 463 -4.43 1.38 9.97
C CYS A 463 -4.09 2.03 8.61
N GLY A 464 -4.92 2.95 8.14
CA GLY A 464 -4.75 3.64 6.86
C GLY A 464 -5.21 2.82 5.65
N GLY A 465 -4.66 3.14 4.48
CA GLY A 465 -4.92 2.42 3.23
C GLY A 465 -4.43 0.97 3.27
N TRP A 466 -4.83 0.18 2.27
CA TRP A 466 -4.54 -1.26 2.18
C TRP A 466 -4.90 -2.04 3.44
N THR A 467 -6.03 -1.73 4.10
CA THR A 467 -6.51 -2.49 5.25
C THR A 467 -7.98 -2.87 5.06
N ILE A 468 -8.27 -4.16 4.99
CA ILE A 468 -9.56 -4.78 4.62
C ILE A 468 -10.04 -4.41 3.21
N ALA A 469 -10.23 -3.13 2.92
CA ALA A 469 -10.51 -2.58 1.60
C ALA A 469 -9.29 -1.85 1.02
N TRP A 470 -9.26 -1.68 -0.30
CA TRP A 470 -8.15 -1.02 -1.03
C TRP A 470 -7.78 0.34 -0.43
N GLN A 471 -8.76 1.22 -0.21
CA GLN A 471 -8.58 2.57 0.33
C GLN A 471 -8.54 2.61 1.88
N GLY A 472 -8.62 1.46 2.56
CA GLY A 472 -8.87 1.39 4.00
C GLY A 472 -10.35 1.55 4.36
N PHE A 473 -10.66 1.74 5.63
CA PHE A 473 -12.04 1.87 6.14
C PHE A 473 -12.16 2.90 7.27
N ASN A 474 -13.39 3.24 7.65
CA ASN A 474 -13.70 4.12 8.79
C ASN A 474 -14.33 3.32 9.94
N GLY A 475 -13.90 3.58 11.18
CA GLY A 475 -14.50 3.02 12.39
C GLY A 475 -13.79 1.77 12.92
N ASN A 476 -14.52 0.94 13.68
CA ASN A 476 -13.92 -0.10 14.54
C ASN A 476 -14.37 -1.54 14.25
N ASN A 477 -15.32 -1.75 13.33
CA ASN A 477 -16.04 -3.03 13.20
C ASN A 477 -15.55 -3.96 12.07
N TYR A 478 -14.60 -3.50 11.24
CA TYR A 478 -14.15 -4.22 10.04
C TYR A 478 -12.97 -5.17 10.27
N THR A 479 -12.26 -5.06 11.39
CA THR A 479 -11.22 -6.02 11.80
C THR A 479 -11.02 -5.98 13.32
N ARG A 480 -10.06 -6.74 13.87
CA ARG A 480 -9.79 -6.84 15.30
C ARG A 480 -8.45 -6.19 15.66
N GLY A 481 -8.49 -5.27 16.62
CA GLY A 481 -7.34 -4.51 17.12
C GLY A 481 -7.70 -3.70 18.36
N THR A 482 -6.78 -2.84 18.80
CA THR A 482 -6.97 -1.90 19.92
C THR A 482 -6.79 -0.46 19.41
N THR A 483 -7.83 0.37 19.54
CA THR A 483 -7.75 1.82 19.27
C THR A 483 -6.84 2.52 20.27
N ILE A 484 -6.35 3.72 19.95
CA ILE A 484 -5.53 4.51 20.90
C ILE A 484 -6.32 4.86 22.17
N LEU A 485 -7.63 5.13 22.09
CA LEU A 485 -8.50 5.33 23.26
C LEU A 485 -8.59 4.06 24.12
N ALA A 486 -8.84 2.89 23.51
CA ALA A 486 -8.90 1.62 24.22
C ALA A 486 -7.53 1.27 24.86
N ALA A 487 -6.42 1.60 24.19
CA ALA A 487 -5.07 1.49 24.73
C ALA A 487 -4.86 2.40 25.94
N VAL A 488 -5.30 3.67 25.90
CA VAL A 488 -5.22 4.58 27.06
C VAL A 488 -6.04 4.01 28.22
N ASN A 489 -7.27 3.56 27.97
CA ASN A 489 -8.17 2.97 28.97
C ASN A 489 -7.59 1.74 29.69
N SER A 490 -6.80 0.93 28.98
CA SER A 490 -6.12 -0.25 29.52
C SER A 490 -4.73 0.05 30.12
N THR A 491 -4.20 1.25 29.95
CA THR A 491 -2.84 1.63 30.40
C THR A 491 -2.81 2.45 31.70
N VAL A 492 -3.84 3.26 31.96
CA VAL A 492 -3.88 4.15 33.14
C VAL A 492 -4.26 3.42 34.44
N ASP A 493 -3.95 4.05 35.57
CA ASP A 493 -4.37 3.60 36.90
C ASP A 493 -5.91 3.63 36.99
N PRO A 494 -6.60 2.58 37.50
CA PRO A 494 -8.06 2.52 37.57
C PRO A 494 -8.76 3.63 38.36
N SER A 495 -8.02 4.44 39.12
CA SER A 495 -8.54 5.65 39.79
C SER A 495 -8.51 6.92 38.91
N THR A 496 -8.00 6.83 37.68
CA THR A 496 -7.94 7.94 36.72
C THR A 496 -9.25 8.06 35.95
N GLU A 497 -9.98 9.17 36.10
CA GLU A 497 -11.16 9.43 35.27
C GLU A 497 -10.72 9.76 33.83
N ILE A 498 -11.16 8.96 32.86
CA ILE A 498 -10.94 9.20 31.44
C ILE A 498 -12.21 9.81 30.85
N VAL A 499 -12.09 11.00 30.26
CA VAL A 499 -13.14 11.58 29.43
C VAL A 499 -12.72 11.48 27.98
N TYR A 500 -13.52 10.80 27.16
CA TYR A 500 -13.41 10.88 25.71
C TYR A 500 -14.37 11.95 25.18
N ARG A 501 -13.86 12.84 24.32
CA ARG A 501 -14.68 13.70 23.48
C ARG A 501 -13.93 13.98 22.19
N GLU A 502 -14.48 13.51 21.07
CA GLU A 502 -13.83 13.56 19.75
C GLU A 502 -13.46 15.00 19.36
N ASN A 503 -14.45 15.88 19.26
CA ASN A 503 -14.26 17.30 18.94
C ASN A 503 -14.81 18.20 20.08
N PRO A 504 -13.99 18.53 21.09
CA PRO A 504 -14.34 19.43 22.18
C PRO A 504 -14.12 20.89 21.80
N ASP A 505 -15.05 21.75 22.18
CA ASP A 505 -14.83 23.19 22.24
C ASP A 505 -13.89 23.58 23.39
N SER A 506 -13.36 24.81 23.34
CA SER A 506 -12.38 25.28 24.33
C SER A 506 -12.97 25.44 25.74
N ASP A 507 -14.27 25.72 25.86
CA ASP A 507 -14.91 25.98 27.14
C ASP A 507 -15.19 24.68 27.90
N PHE A 508 -15.51 23.59 27.20
CA PHE A 508 -15.52 22.24 27.74
C PHE A 508 -14.16 21.85 28.31
N VAL A 509 -13.06 22.10 27.59
CA VAL A 509 -11.71 21.75 28.07
C VAL A 509 -11.34 22.55 29.32
N LYS A 510 -11.60 23.87 29.32
CA LYS A 510 -11.32 24.76 30.47
C LYS A 510 -12.15 24.43 31.71
N SER A 511 -13.43 24.09 31.55
CA SER A 511 -14.36 23.84 32.67
C SER A 511 -14.16 22.50 33.38
N ASN A 512 -13.46 21.55 32.77
CA ASN A 512 -13.34 20.18 33.28
C ASN A 512 -12.04 19.85 34.05
N ASN A 513 -11.12 20.82 34.21
CA ASN A 513 -9.90 20.68 35.04
C ASN A 513 -9.04 19.43 34.74
N PHE A 514 -8.85 19.11 33.46
CA PHE A 514 -8.02 17.99 33.03
C PHE A 514 -6.54 18.16 33.43
N ALA A 515 -5.90 17.10 33.91
CA ALA A 515 -4.47 17.10 34.27
C ALA A 515 -3.57 17.22 33.01
N TYR A 516 -3.98 16.57 31.93
CA TYR A 516 -3.42 16.66 30.59
C TYR A 516 -4.45 16.12 29.56
N ALA A 517 -4.18 16.35 28.28
CA ALA A 517 -4.94 15.79 27.18
C ALA A 517 -4.06 15.01 26.19
N ILE A 518 -4.62 13.97 25.59
CA ILE A 518 -4.08 13.25 24.44
C ILE A 518 -4.99 13.55 23.25
N VAL A 519 -4.46 14.21 22.23
CA VAL A 519 -5.17 14.58 21.00
C VAL A 519 -4.63 13.73 19.86
N VAL A 520 -5.49 12.93 19.22
CA VAL A 520 -5.10 12.00 18.16
C VAL A 520 -5.84 12.41 16.88
N VAL A 521 -5.10 12.96 15.92
CA VAL A 521 -5.64 13.53 14.68
C VAL A 521 -4.70 13.20 13.51
N GLY A 522 -5.17 13.31 12.27
CA GLY A 522 -4.43 12.73 11.16
C GLY A 522 -5.04 12.87 9.77
N GLU A 523 -4.42 12.17 8.82
CA GLU A 523 -4.97 11.92 7.49
C GLU A 523 -5.96 10.74 7.56
N HIS A 524 -7.10 10.85 6.85
CA HIS A 524 -7.96 9.70 6.59
C HIS A 524 -7.20 8.63 5.78
N PRO A 525 -7.64 7.36 5.80
CA PRO A 525 -7.14 6.32 4.91
C PRO A 525 -7.20 6.72 3.43
N TYR A 526 -6.14 6.36 2.69
CA TYR A 526 -6.02 6.52 1.24
C TYR A 526 -5.02 5.52 0.68
N SER A 527 -5.14 5.21 -0.60
CA SER A 527 -4.19 4.43 -1.38
C SER A 527 -4.06 5.00 -2.78
N GLU A 528 -2.83 5.00 -3.30
CA GLU A 528 -2.54 5.31 -4.70
C GLU A 528 -3.02 6.72 -5.09
N THR A 529 -3.63 6.89 -6.25
CA THR A 529 -4.01 8.21 -6.81
C THR A 529 -4.96 9.00 -5.90
N LEU A 530 -5.81 8.34 -5.09
CA LEU A 530 -6.67 9.03 -4.12
C LEU A 530 -5.90 9.62 -2.93
N GLY A 531 -4.65 9.20 -2.73
CA GLY A 531 -3.74 9.78 -1.75
C GLY A 531 -2.89 10.94 -2.27
N ASP A 532 -2.90 11.23 -3.57
CA ASP A 532 -2.10 12.33 -4.11
C ASP A 532 -2.62 13.68 -3.59
N SER A 533 -1.75 14.46 -2.96
CA SER A 533 -2.15 15.72 -2.31
C SER A 533 -1.11 16.79 -2.52
N MET A 534 -1.53 17.88 -3.19
CA MET A 534 -0.69 19.05 -3.42
C MET A 534 -0.57 19.97 -2.20
N THR A 535 -1.46 19.83 -1.20
CA THR A 535 -1.53 20.70 -0.02
C THR A 535 -0.95 20.07 1.24
N LEU A 536 -1.01 18.73 1.37
CA LEU A 536 -0.55 17.99 2.56
C LEU A 536 -1.10 18.55 3.89
N THR A 537 -2.31 19.10 3.86
CA THR A 537 -3.01 19.67 5.01
C THR A 537 -3.96 18.65 5.63
N MET A 538 -3.92 18.52 6.95
CA MET A 538 -4.93 17.78 7.71
C MET A 538 -6.31 18.45 7.59
N VAL A 539 -7.35 17.64 7.35
CA VAL A 539 -8.74 18.09 7.24
C VAL A 539 -9.30 18.44 8.62
N ASP A 540 -10.19 19.44 8.71
CA ASP A 540 -10.93 19.74 9.93
C ASP A 540 -12.19 18.83 10.06
N PRO A 541 -12.56 18.36 11.26
CA PRO A 541 -12.02 18.75 12.56
C PRO A 541 -10.71 18.02 12.93
N GLY A 542 -9.65 18.79 13.07
CA GLY A 542 -8.29 18.32 13.37
C GLY A 542 -7.42 19.50 13.83
N PRO A 543 -7.09 20.44 12.93
CA PRO A 543 -6.53 21.75 13.29
C PRO A 543 -7.30 22.47 14.41
N SER A 544 -8.63 22.51 14.33
CA SER A 544 -9.51 23.10 15.34
C SER A 544 -9.43 22.37 16.69
N ILE A 545 -9.35 21.03 16.68
CA ILE A 545 -9.21 20.21 17.90
C ILE A 545 -7.87 20.50 18.59
N ILE A 546 -6.77 20.50 17.83
CA ILE A 546 -5.44 20.86 18.35
C ILE A 546 -5.51 22.22 19.02
N LYS A 547 -6.09 23.23 18.35
CA LYS A 547 -6.22 24.58 18.89
C LYS A 547 -7.03 24.60 20.19
N ASN A 548 -8.28 24.12 20.15
CA ASN A 548 -9.22 24.17 21.28
C ASN A 548 -8.67 23.50 22.54
N VAL A 549 -7.96 22.37 22.38
CA VAL A 549 -7.41 21.58 23.48
C VAL A 549 -6.06 22.13 23.95
N CYS A 550 -5.09 22.33 23.04
CA CYS A 550 -3.71 22.68 23.41
C CYS A 550 -3.53 24.11 23.93
N GLU A 551 -4.46 25.02 23.63
CA GLU A 551 -4.52 26.36 24.23
C GLU A 551 -5.12 26.34 25.65
N ALA A 552 -5.91 25.31 26.00
CA ALA A 552 -6.62 25.20 27.26
C ALA A 552 -5.94 24.28 28.30
N VAL A 553 -5.24 23.23 27.87
CA VAL A 553 -4.57 22.26 28.75
C VAL A 553 -3.24 21.77 28.15
N LYS A 554 -2.33 21.25 29.00
CA LYS A 554 -1.13 20.55 28.54
C LYS A 554 -1.54 19.36 27.66
N CYS A 555 -1.17 19.41 26.39
CA CYS A 555 -1.57 18.42 25.40
C CYS A 555 -0.38 17.66 24.82
N VAL A 556 -0.59 16.38 24.54
CA VAL A 556 0.21 15.60 23.60
C VAL A 556 -0.61 15.48 22.32
N VAL A 557 -0.06 15.90 21.19
CA VAL A 557 -0.64 15.64 19.87
C VAL A 557 0.04 14.43 19.26
N VAL A 558 -0.75 13.43 18.90
CA VAL A 558 -0.34 12.23 18.17
C VAL A 558 -0.88 12.39 16.75
N ILE A 559 0.04 12.52 15.78
CA ILE A 559 -0.29 12.62 14.36
C ILE A 559 -0.28 11.23 13.74
N VAL A 560 -1.43 10.82 13.22
CA VAL A 560 -1.59 9.61 12.40
C VAL A 560 -1.56 10.04 10.93
N SER A 561 -0.55 9.62 10.17
CA SER A 561 -0.39 10.08 8.78
C SER A 561 0.48 9.12 7.97
N GLY A 562 0.26 9.06 6.66
CA GLY A 562 1.12 8.26 5.78
C GLY A 562 2.49 8.90 5.52
N ARG A 563 2.67 10.15 5.95
CA ARG A 563 3.75 11.05 5.51
C ARG A 563 3.88 12.27 6.42
N PRO A 564 4.95 13.07 6.29
CA PRO A 564 4.97 14.43 6.81
C PRO A 564 3.82 15.28 6.24
N ILE A 565 3.17 16.04 7.11
CA ILE A 565 2.04 16.94 6.79
C ILE A 565 2.28 18.34 7.36
N VAL A 566 1.52 19.33 6.89
CA VAL A 566 1.58 20.73 7.37
C VAL A 566 1.23 20.78 8.87
N ILE A 567 2.22 21.09 9.71
CA ILE A 567 2.08 21.13 11.17
C ILE A 567 2.66 22.41 11.83
N GLU A 568 3.55 23.13 11.14
CA GLU A 568 4.23 24.34 11.66
C GLU A 568 3.28 25.39 12.28
N PRO A 569 2.10 25.70 11.68
CA PRO A 569 1.16 26.68 12.25
C PRO A 569 0.67 26.35 13.67
N TYR A 570 0.68 25.07 14.05
CA TYR A 570 0.14 24.60 15.33
C TYR A 570 1.24 24.31 16.38
N ILE A 571 2.51 24.23 15.97
CA ILE A 571 3.62 23.84 16.86
C ILE A 571 3.73 24.72 18.12
N SER A 572 3.32 26.00 18.06
CA SER A 572 3.42 26.94 19.20
C SER A 572 2.48 26.58 20.36
N SER A 573 1.27 26.08 20.09
CA SER A 573 0.29 25.69 21.11
C SER A 573 0.62 24.31 21.70
N ILE A 574 1.06 23.38 20.86
CA ILE A 574 1.36 21.98 21.22
C ILE A 574 2.46 21.88 22.28
N HIS A 575 2.29 21.02 23.29
CA HIS A 575 3.29 20.81 24.34
C HIS A 575 4.21 19.61 24.03
N ALA A 576 3.66 18.47 23.60
CA ALA A 576 4.41 17.38 23.00
C ALA A 576 3.79 16.95 21.67
N LEU A 577 4.61 16.57 20.69
CA LEU A 577 4.20 16.19 19.34
C LEU A 577 4.85 14.85 18.98
N VAL A 578 4.03 13.86 18.60
CA VAL A 578 4.46 12.53 18.18
C VAL A 578 3.95 12.27 16.77
N ALA A 579 4.84 11.87 15.86
CA ALA A 579 4.46 11.24 14.61
C ALA A 579 4.29 9.73 14.85
N ALA A 580 3.07 9.23 14.71
CA ALA A 580 2.74 7.81 14.88
C ALA A 580 2.68 7.03 13.56
N TRP A 581 2.76 7.75 12.43
CA TRP A 581 2.58 7.20 11.08
C TRP A 581 1.20 6.55 10.94
N LEU A 582 1.10 5.41 10.26
CA LEU A 582 -0.07 4.53 10.26
C LEU A 582 0.32 3.28 11.08
N PRO A 583 0.02 3.22 12.39
CA PRO A 583 0.54 2.17 13.29
C PRO A 583 -0.12 0.78 13.14
N GLY A 584 -1.26 0.64 12.46
CA GLY A 584 -1.94 -0.66 12.34
C GLY A 584 -2.82 -1.01 13.55
N THR A 585 -3.04 -2.30 13.83
CA THR A 585 -4.07 -2.74 14.79
C THR A 585 -3.69 -2.54 16.26
N GLU A 586 -2.42 -2.38 16.59
CA GLU A 586 -1.92 -2.52 17.96
C GLU A 586 -1.62 -1.17 18.63
N GLY A 587 -2.66 -0.34 18.81
CA GLY A 587 -2.57 1.00 19.40
C GLY A 587 -1.95 1.06 20.81
N GLN A 588 -1.82 -0.08 21.49
CA GLN A 588 -1.08 -0.24 22.75
C GLN A 588 0.41 0.12 22.62
N GLY A 589 0.99 0.00 21.42
CA GLY A 589 2.37 0.45 21.18
C GLY A 589 2.52 1.98 21.24
N VAL A 590 1.42 2.73 21.06
CA VAL A 590 1.40 4.18 21.28
C VAL A 590 1.48 4.49 22.78
N THR A 591 0.67 3.80 23.60
CA THR A 591 0.65 4.04 25.04
C THR A 591 1.89 3.52 25.77
N ASP A 592 2.55 2.47 25.27
CA ASP A 592 3.84 1.96 25.74
C ASP A 592 4.90 3.08 25.95
N VAL A 593 4.98 4.04 25.02
CA VAL A 593 5.96 5.14 25.08
C VAL A 593 5.36 6.45 25.59
N LEU A 594 4.07 6.72 25.38
CA LEU A 594 3.40 7.89 25.98
C LEU A 594 3.43 7.86 27.51
N PHE A 595 3.27 6.68 28.11
CA PHE A 595 3.30 6.48 29.56
C PHE A 595 4.63 5.94 30.10
N GLY A 596 5.63 5.77 29.22
CA GLY A 596 7.01 5.47 29.61
C GLY A 596 7.27 4.05 30.13
N ASP A 597 6.48 3.05 29.72
CA ASP A 597 6.89 1.65 29.87
C ASP A 597 8.14 1.38 29.01
N TYR A 598 8.23 2.06 27.86
CA TYR A 598 9.40 2.11 26.97
C TYR A 598 9.80 3.56 26.68
N GLY A 599 11.03 3.75 26.21
CA GLY A 599 11.51 5.02 25.68
C GLY A 599 11.20 5.21 24.19
N PHE A 600 11.03 6.45 23.74
CA PHE A 600 11.01 6.78 22.32
C PHE A 600 12.39 6.53 21.70
N SER A 601 12.43 5.78 20.60
CA SER A 601 13.65 5.43 19.85
C SER A 601 13.59 5.85 18.37
N GLY A 602 12.39 5.96 17.79
CA GLY A 602 12.18 6.23 16.38
C GLY A 602 12.81 7.53 15.88
N LYS A 603 13.22 7.51 14.60
CA LYS A 603 13.88 8.62 13.90
C LYS A 603 13.20 8.88 12.56
N LEU A 604 12.98 10.14 12.19
CA LEU A 604 12.33 10.52 10.94
C LEU A 604 12.98 9.86 9.72
N SER A 605 12.32 8.89 9.10
CA SER A 605 12.69 8.24 7.83
C SER A 605 12.48 9.14 6.61
N ARG A 606 11.88 10.32 6.82
CA ARG A 606 11.58 11.35 5.83
C ARG A 606 11.82 12.73 6.40
N THR A 607 12.20 13.67 5.56
CA THR A 607 12.30 15.09 5.87
C THR A 607 10.92 15.67 6.16
N TRP A 608 10.77 16.40 7.27
CA TRP A 608 9.54 17.16 7.54
C TRP A 608 9.71 18.59 7.04
N PHE A 609 8.93 18.97 6.03
CA PHE A 609 8.95 20.30 5.43
C PHE A 609 8.27 21.36 6.33
N ARG A 610 8.60 22.64 6.08
CA ARG A 610 7.89 23.80 6.64
C ARG A 610 6.62 24.10 5.85
N THR A 611 6.79 24.29 4.55
CA THR A 611 5.71 24.55 3.58
C THR A 611 5.83 23.61 2.39
N VAL A 612 4.70 23.33 1.72
CA VAL A 612 4.68 22.46 0.53
C VAL A 612 5.41 23.05 -0.68
N ASP A 613 5.64 24.36 -0.69
CA ASP A 613 6.40 25.06 -1.74
C ASP A 613 7.88 24.66 -1.76
N GLN A 614 8.40 24.09 -0.66
CA GLN A 614 9.75 23.54 -0.61
C GLN A 614 9.88 22.22 -1.39
N LEU A 615 8.78 21.56 -1.77
CA LEU A 615 8.81 20.20 -2.29
C LEU A 615 9.06 20.15 -3.81
N PRO A 616 9.92 19.22 -4.29
CA PRO A 616 10.64 18.20 -3.52
C PRO A 616 11.87 18.76 -2.78
N MET A 617 12.06 18.30 -1.54
CA MET A 617 13.22 18.58 -0.70
C MET A 617 13.51 17.35 0.17
N ASN A 618 14.71 16.81 0.04
CA ASN A 618 15.17 15.58 0.67
C ASN A 618 16.56 15.79 1.28
N VAL A 619 16.96 14.90 2.19
CA VAL A 619 18.32 14.92 2.75
C VAL A 619 19.39 14.86 1.65
N GLY A 620 20.36 15.78 1.72
CA GLY A 620 21.45 15.94 0.75
C GLY A 620 21.23 17.03 -0.30
N ASP A 621 20.00 17.55 -0.45
CA ASP A 621 19.71 18.64 -1.41
C ASP A 621 20.39 19.97 -0.98
N SER A 622 20.71 20.84 -1.95
CA SER A 622 21.40 22.11 -1.67
C SER A 622 20.51 23.18 -1.02
N HIS A 623 19.18 23.05 -1.16
CA HIS A 623 18.15 23.94 -0.60
C HIS A 623 17.49 23.40 0.68
N TYR A 624 18.19 22.54 1.43
CA TYR A 624 17.64 21.81 2.57
C TYR A 624 17.37 22.69 3.82
N ASP A 625 16.14 23.21 3.95
CA ASP A 625 15.61 23.90 5.14
C ASP A 625 14.36 23.18 5.71
N PRO A 626 14.53 22.09 6.46
CA PRO A 626 13.42 21.35 7.03
C PRO A 626 12.89 21.96 8.33
N LEU A 627 11.62 21.69 8.63
CA LEU A 627 11.01 21.92 9.94
C LEU A 627 11.59 20.94 10.97
N PHE A 628 11.66 19.66 10.61
CA PHE A 628 12.39 18.62 11.33
C PHE A 628 13.25 17.85 10.31
N PRO A 629 14.59 17.83 10.46
CA PRO A 629 15.46 17.18 9.50
C PRO A 629 15.29 15.66 9.52
N PHE A 630 15.68 15.02 8.42
CA PHE A 630 15.83 13.58 8.34
C PHE A 630 16.69 13.05 9.50
N GLY A 631 16.30 11.91 10.07
CA GLY A 631 16.95 11.33 11.24
C GLY A 631 16.65 12.05 12.57
N PHE A 632 15.86 13.12 12.58
CA PHE A 632 15.42 13.77 13.82
C PHE A 632 14.48 12.85 14.63
N GLY A 633 14.50 13.01 15.96
CA GLY A 633 13.63 12.30 16.88
C GLY A 633 14.19 12.37 18.29
N VAL A 634 13.43 12.96 19.21
CA VAL A 634 13.81 13.07 20.63
C VAL A 634 13.72 11.67 21.26
N THR A 635 14.78 11.24 21.93
CA THR A 635 14.77 9.98 22.67
C THR A 635 14.31 10.19 24.11
N THR A 636 13.61 9.21 24.67
CA THR A 636 13.30 9.17 26.11
C THR A 636 13.76 7.84 26.70
N GLU A 637 13.77 7.75 28.03
CA GLU A 637 14.07 6.52 28.76
C GLU A 637 12.79 5.97 29.40
N SER A 638 12.73 4.66 29.66
CA SER A 638 11.62 4.10 30.43
C SER A 638 11.58 4.66 31.85
N VAL A 639 10.40 4.75 32.46
CA VAL A 639 10.24 5.13 33.87
C VAL A 639 11.05 4.20 34.78
N LYS A 640 11.14 2.92 34.43
CA LYS A 640 11.94 1.91 35.13
C LYS A 640 13.44 2.26 35.13
N ASP A 641 13.97 2.70 34.00
CA ASP A 641 15.38 3.08 33.87
C ASP A 641 15.68 4.44 34.50
N LEU A 642 14.77 5.40 34.40
CA LEU A 642 14.84 6.69 35.11
C LEU A 642 14.87 6.48 36.64
N VAL A 643 14.03 5.59 37.17
CA VAL A 643 14.02 5.23 38.60
C VAL A 643 15.29 4.48 38.99
N ARG A 644 15.78 3.54 38.15
CA ARG A 644 17.04 2.82 38.38
C ARG A 644 18.24 3.76 38.40
N ARG A 645 18.28 4.75 37.50
CA ARG A 645 19.34 5.78 37.47
C ARG A 645 19.28 6.65 38.71
N SER A 646 18.11 7.18 39.05
CA SER A 646 17.91 8.06 40.21
C SER A 646 18.27 7.36 41.53
N THR A 647 17.86 6.11 41.70
CA THR A 647 18.21 5.29 42.89
C THR A 647 19.70 4.95 42.94
N SER A 648 20.34 4.63 41.81
CA SER A 648 21.79 4.37 41.78
C SER A 648 22.66 5.62 42.00
N ALA A 649 22.20 6.80 41.57
CA ALA A 649 22.84 8.08 41.88
C ALA A 649 22.74 8.43 43.38
N GLY A 650 21.59 8.13 44.02
CA GLY A 650 21.35 8.38 45.45
C GLY A 650 22.17 7.53 46.43
N VAL A 651 22.95 6.54 45.97
CA VAL A 651 23.77 5.66 46.83
C VAL A 651 25.21 6.21 47.02
N ARG A 652 25.54 7.38 46.47
CA ARG A 652 26.90 7.97 46.51
C ARG A 652 27.19 8.98 47.63
N GLU A 653 26.52 8.88 48.78
CA GLU A 653 27.00 9.45 50.04
C GLU A 653 27.21 8.38 51.12
N ARG A 654 28.31 7.64 50.99
CA ARG A 654 28.98 7.00 52.13
C ARG A 654 30.41 7.56 52.22
N PRO A 655 30.86 8.01 53.40
CA PRO A 655 32.22 8.52 53.54
C PRO A 655 33.21 7.37 53.33
N TYR A 656 34.04 7.48 52.29
CA TYR A 656 35.14 6.54 52.08
C TYR A 656 36.25 6.82 53.10
N ILE A 657 36.43 5.91 54.05
CA ILE A 657 37.68 5.84 54.81
C ILE A 657 38.75 5.31 53.87
N LEU A 658 39.72 6.16 53.51
CA LEU A 658 40.85 5.79 52.67
C LEU A 658 41.83 4.92 53.48
N SER A 659 41.65 3.60 53.46
CA SER A 659 42.60 2.66 54.06
C SER A 659 43.76 2.37 53.09
N ILE A 660 44.92 2.99 53.33
CA ILE A 660 46.14 2.75 52.55
C ILE A 660 46.81 1.48 53.07
N THR A 661 46.68 0.37 52.33
CA THR A 661 47.40 -0.87 52.64
C THR A 661 48.75 -0.87 51.91
N VAL A 662 49.85 -0.72 52.65
CA VAL A 662 51.22 -0.78 52.10
C VAL A 662 51.71 -2.23 52.09
N SER A 663 51.71 -2.85 50.91
CA SER A 663 52.28 -4.20 50.72
C SER A 663 53.79 -4.13 50.47
N VAL A 664 54.59 -4.50 51.47
CA VAL A 664 56.05 -4.62 51.32
C VAL A 664 56.39 -5.99 50.73
N ILE A 665 56.94 -6.01 49.51
CA ILE A 665 57.47 -7.23 48.88
C ILE A 665 58.95 -7.36 49.29
N ILE A 666 59.27 -8.38 50.09
CA ILE A 666 60.65 -8.74 50.46
C ILE A 666 61.11 -9.87 49.53
N THR A 667 61.99 -9.54 48.59
CA THR A 667 62.62 -10.52 47.70
C THR A 667 63.87 -11.11 48.36
N LEU A 668 63.80 -12.37 48.79
CA LEU A 668 64.97 -13.12 49.27
C LEU A 668 65.70 -13.79 48.10
N TYR A 669 66.94 -13.36 47.86
CA TYR A 669 67.88 -14.07 46.99
C TYR A 669 68.63 -15.15 47.77
N PHE A 670 68.67 -16.36 47.25
CA PHE A 670 69.69 -17.36 47.61
C PHE A 670 70.68 -17.52 46.46
N THR A 671 71.96 -17.46 46.78
CA THR A 671 73.07 -17.60 45.83
C THR A 671 73.58 -19.03 45.77
N GLY A 672 73.93 -19.48 44.56
CA GLY A 672 74.62 -20.74 44.31
C GLY A 672 75.37 -20.66 42.98
N SER A 673 76.69 -20.49 43.05
CA SER A 673 77.60 -20.49 41.88
C SER A 673 77.71 -21.90 41.27
N VAL A 674 78.12 -22.09 40.01
CA VAL A 674 79.54 -22.14 39.59
C VAL A 674 79.63 -22.16 38.03
N VAL A 675 80.45 -21.25 37.45
CA VAL A 675 81.47 -21.41 36.35
C VAL A 675 81.12 -22.31 35.13
N SER A 676 81.34 -21.96 33.84
CA SER A 676 82.16 -20.94 33.14
C SER A 676 81.71 -20.65 31.69
N GLY A 677 81.92 -19.40 31.22
CA GLY A 677 82.42 -19.03 29.87
C GLY A 677 81.43 -19.12 28.68
N GLY A 678 81.24 -18.13 27.79
CA GLY A 678 82.04 -16.94 27.43
C GLY A 678 82.86 -17.22 26.16
N GLY A 679 82.59 -16.64 24.98
CA GLY A 679 81.56 -15.68 24.56
C GLY A 679 81.59 -15.42 23.04
N SER A 680 81.24 -14.20 22.60
CA SER A 680 81.16 -13.66 21.21
C SER A 680 79.81 -13.79 20.46
N ALA A 681 79.48 -12.73 19.72
CA ALA A 681 78.20 -12.41 19.04
C ALA A 681 78.30 -12.64 17.50
N PRO A 682 77.33 -12.27 16.60
CA PRO A 682 76.08 -11.50 16.77
C PRO A 682 74.80 -11.95 15.97
N LEU A 683 73.70 -11.21 16.22
CA LEU A 683 72.49 -10.82 15.43
C LEU A 683 72.29 -11.29 13.96
N PRO A 684 71.06 -11.16 13.35
CA PRO A 684 69.81 -10.50 13.79
C PRO A 684 68.58 -11.47 13.75
N GLN A 685 67.27 -11.15 13.76
CA GLN A 685 66.43 -9.91 13.75
C GLN A 685 65.26 -10.05 14.77
N ALA A 686 64.60 -8.96 15.14
CA ALA A 686 63.32 -8.94 15.91
C ALA A 686 62.64 -7.54 15.90
N SER A 687 61.50 -7.43 16.60
CA SER A 687 60.81 -6.19 17.11
C SER A 687 59.76 -5.49 16.20
N ALA A 688 58.77 -4.75 16.71
CA ALA A 688 58.05 -4.78 18.00
C ALA A 688 56.87 -3.76 18.08
N GLN A 689 55.84 -4.13 18.87
CA GLN A 689 55.12 -3.33 19.90
C GLN A 689 54.21 -2.13 19.60
N ASP A 690 53.26 -1.98 20.53
CA ASP A 690 52.09 -1.09 20.59
C ASP A 690 52.35 0.32 21.17
N TRP A 691 51.25 1.08 21.36
CA TRP A 691 50.83 1.87 22.55
C TRP A 691 50.33 3.30 22.24
N GLY A 692 49.20 3.70 22.85
CA GLY A 692 49.06 5.05 23.45
C GLY A 692 48.23 6.15 22.75
N THR A 693 47.01 6.34 23.25
CA THR A 693 45.93 7.32 23.03
C THR A 693 46.20 8.86 23.20
N ILE A 694 45.30 9.69 22.61
CA ILE A 694 44.72 11.01 23.06
C ILE A 694 45.29 12.40 22.60
N MET A 695 44.45 13.12 21.82
CA MET A 695 44.07 14.57 21.74
C MET A 695 45.10 15.75 21.80
N ILE A 696 44.95 16.75 20.89
CA ILE A 696 44.65 18.20 21.15
C ILE A 696 44.54 19.06 19.86
N ASN A 697 43.94 20.26 20.00
CA ASN A 697 43.41 21.25 19.04
C ASN A 697 44.35 22.10 18.12
N GLU A 698 43.73 22.73 17.10
CA GLU A 698 43.94 24.06 16.47
C GLU A 698 45.34 24.56 16.00
N PHE A 699 45.45 25.08 14.76
CA PHE A 699 45.39 26.54 14.49
C PHE A 699 45.37 26.96 12.99
N GLN A 700 44.88 28.18 12.77
CA GLN A 700 44.52 28.89 11.53
C GLN A 700 45.62 29.28 10.50
N LYS A 701 45.13 29.72 9.30
CA LYS A 701 45.48 30.92 8.49
C LYS A 701 46.48 30.83 7.31
N GLY A 702 46.05 31.45 6.19
CA GLY A 702 46.87 31.91 5.05
C GLY A 702 46.26 31.54 3.69
N SER A 703 45.63 32.35 2.83
CA SER A 703 45.50 33.80 2.56
C SER A 703 45.90 34.12 1.11
N LEU A 704 44.91 34.45 0.27
CA LEU A 704 44.95 35.30 -0.95
C LEU A 704 45.97 35.07 -2.09
N SER A 705 45.44 34.89 -3.32
CA SER A 705 45.54 35.86 -4.45
C SER A 705 44.85 35.28 -5.71
N THR A 706 43.74 35.84 -6.23
CA THR A 706 43.67 36.84 -7.35
C THR A 706 44.52 36.52 -8.61
N ARG A 707 44.06 36.67 -9.86
CA ARG A 707 43.04 37.62 -10.43
C ARG A 707 42.59 37.26 -11.87
N LEU A 708 41.34 37.65 -12.22
CA LEU A 708 40.81 38.20 -13.51
C LEU A 708 41.24 37.67 -14.91
N GLY A 709 40.25 37.52 -15.80
CA GLY A 709 40.43 37.54 -17.27
C GLY A 709 39.13 37.33 -18.08
N ILE A 710 38.48 38.41 -18.53
CA ILE A 710 37.33 38.41 -19.48
C ILE A 710 37.87 38.63 -20.90
N PRO A 711 37.19 38.14 -21.96
CA PRO A 711 36.71 39.08 -22.98
C PRO A 711 35.27 38.80 -23.48
N MET A 712 34.53 39.88 -23.76
CA MET A 712 33.32 39.89 -24.61
C MET A 712 33.71 40.08 -26.09
N ILE A 713 32.81 39.77 -27.05
CA ILE A 713 32.16 40.76 -27.98
C ILE A 713 31.41 40.09 -29.17
N HIS A 714 30.18 40.58 -29.45
CA HIS A 714 29.29 40.56 -30.67
C HIS A 714 29.25 39.38 -31.68
N GLY A 715 28.12 39.07 -32.35
CA GLY A 715 26.72 39.57 -32.25
C GLY A 715 25.87 39.38 -33.54
N ILE A 716 24.57 39.75 -33.46
CA ILE A 716 23.64 40.25 -34.52
C ILE A 716 22.70 39.24 -35.30
N ASP A 717 21.39 39.55 -35.24
CA ASP A 717 20.19 39.34 -36.12
C ASP A 717 19.89 37.97 -36.80
N ALA A 718 18.63 37.53 -37.02
CA ALA A 718 17.41 38.28 -37.39
C ALA A 718 16.08 37.52 -37.08
N ALA A 719 14.94 38.21 -37.22
CA ALA A 719 13.58 37.72 -36.93
C ALA A 719 12.88 36.98 -38.10
N HIS A 720 11.77 36.28 -37.80
CA HIS A 720 10.50 36.01 -38.55
C HIS A 720 9.73 34.97 -37.70
N GLY A 721 8.44 35.03 -37.34
CA GLY A 721 7.36 35.95 -37.70
C GLY A 721 6.25 35.24 -38.48
N HIS A 722 5.18 34.73 -37.82
CA HIS A 722 3.87 34.48 -38.45
C HIS A 722 2.72 34.30 -37.44
N ASN A 723 1.77 35.24 -37.47
CA ASN A 723 0.41 35.06 -36.95
C ASN A 723 -0.40 34.14 -37.88
N ARG A 724 -1.40 33.43 -37.33
CA ARG A 724 -2.68 33.20 -38.03
C ARG A 724 -3.87 33.38 -37.10
N VAL A 725 -4.60 34.45 -37.35
CA VAL A 725 -6.00 34.65 -36.94
C VAL A 725 -6.87 34.28 -38.13
N TYR A 726 -8.00 33.61 -37.90
CA TYR A 726 -9.15 33.61 -38.81
C TYR A 726 -10.41 33.90 -38.00
N ASN A 727 -11.36 34.63 -38.59
CA ASN A 727 -12.45 35.32 -37.92
C ASN A 727 -13.78 35.14 -38.71
N ALA A 728 -14.91 35.06 -38.01
CA ALA A 728 -16.31 35.13 -38.52
C ALA A 728 -16.80 33.98 -39.44
N THR A 729 -18.09 33.59 -39.50
CA THR A 729 -19.28 34.45 -39.68
C THR A 729 -20.64 33.75 -39.38
N ILE A 730 -21.46 34.35 -38.50
CA ILE A 730 -22.94 34.56 -38.46
C ILE A 730 -23.97 33.40 -38.79
N PHE A 731 -24.98 33.28 -37.92
CA PHE A 731 -26.18 32.39 -37.91
C PHE A 731 -27.25 32.63 -39.02
N PRO A 732 -28.29 31.75 -39.12
CA PRO A 732 -29.60 32.17 -38.57
C PRO A 732 -30.51 31.08 -37.91
N GLN A 733 -31.05 31.45 -36.73
CA GLN A 733 -32.44 31.30 -36.24
C GLN A 733 -33.17 29.94 -36.00
N ASN A 734 -33.55 29.77 -34.73
CA ASN A 734 -34.90 29.41 -34.20
C ASN A 734 -35.56 28.05 -34.51
N VAL A 735 -35.56 27.16 -33.52
CA VAL A 735 -36.80 26.63 -32.91
C VAL A 735 -36.62 26.64 -31.39
N GLY A 736 -37.56 27.21 -30.63
CA GLY A 736 -37.42 27.38 -29.18
C GLY A 736 -37.98 26.21 -28.37
N LEU A 737 -37.26 25.84 -27.30
CA LEU A 737 -37.81 25.13 -26.14
C LEU A 737 -37.64 26.03 -24.92
N GLY A 738 -38.76 26.38 -24.27
CA GLY A 738 -38.74 27.27 -23.12
C GLY A 738 -38.24 26.55 -21.88
N ALA A 739 -37.16 27.03 -21.28
CA ALA A 739 -36.78 26.64 -19.93
C ALA A 739 -37.86 27.12 -18.95
N ASN A 740 -38.58 26.18 -18.32
CA ASN A 740 -39.33 26.51 -17.11
C ASN A 740 -38.32 26.80 -15.99
N PRO A 741 -38.44 27.91 -15.25
CA PRO A 741 -37.61 28.13 -14.07
C PRO A 741 -37.90 27.04 -13.03
N LEU A 742 -36.85 26.57 -12.37
CA LEU A 742 -36.93 25.59 -11.28
C LEU A 742 -38.01 26.02 -10.27
N LEU A 743 -39.02 25.16 -10.08
CA LEU A 743 -40.08 25.39 -9.10
C LEU A 743 -39.47 25.48 -7.70
N PRO A 744 -39.62 26.58 -6.95
CA PRO A 744 -39.19 26.64 -5.57
C PRO A 744 -40.09 25.72 -4.74
N LEU A 745 -39.60 24.51 -4.44
CA LEU A 745 -40.31 23.57 -3.58
C LEU A 745 -40.55 24.21 -2.21
N PRO A 746 -41.75 24.07 -1.62
CA PRO A 746 -42.01 24.60 -0.30
C PRO A 746 -41.16 23.84 0.73
N LYS A 747 -40.23 24.55 1.39
CA LYS A 747 -39.35 24.01 2.44
C LYS A 747 -40.12 23.41 3.63
N LYS A 748 -41.41 23.77 3.79
CA LYS A 748 -42.32 23.22 4.79
C LYS A 748 -43.48 22.51 4.10
N ALA A 749 -43.58 21.20 4.30
CA ALA A 749 -44.70 20.37 3.85
C ALA A 749 -45.17 19.49 5.02
N PRO A 750 -46.42 18.99 5.02
CA PRO A 750 -46.84 18.03 6.04
C PRO A 750 -46.17 16.66 5.84
N LYS A 751 -46.03 16.22 4.57
CA LYS A 751 -45.56 14.87 4.22
C LYS A 751 -44.91 14.82 2.84
N ILE A 752 -43.74 14.18 2.70
CA ILE A 752 -42.96 14.03 1.45
C ILE A 752 -42.60 12.54 1.25
N LEU A 753 -42.57 12.10 0.00
CA LEU A 753 -42.08 10.77 -0.39
C LEU A 753 -40.65 10.86 -0.93
N VAL A 754 -39.77 9.97 -0.49
CA VAL A 754 -38.45 9.72 -1.10
C VAL A 754 -38.46 8.28 -1.65
N SER A 755 -38.13 8.14 -2.93
CA SER A 755 -38.20 6.87 -3.66
C SER A 755 -37.00 6.73 -4.60
N GLY A 756 -36.65 5.49 -4.95
CA GLY A 756 -35.51 5.19 -5.83
C GLY A 756 -35.34 3.69 -6.00
N THR A 757 -34.34 3.28 -6.77
CA THR A 757 -34.07 1.87 -7.10
C THR A 757 -33.60 1.02 -5.92
N HIS A 758 -33.31 1.65 -4.76
CA HIS A 758 -32.83 1.02 -3.52
C HIS A 758 -33.33 1.77 -2.25
N ALA A 759 -34.58 2.28 -2.27
CA ALA A 759 -35.06 3.20 -1.22
C ALA A 759 -35.47 2.55 0.12
N ASP A 760 -35.58 1.22 0.23
CA ASP A 760 -35.82 0.57 1.53
C ASP A 760 -34.51 0.48 2.35
N ASN A 761 -33.35 0.45 1.67
CA ASN A 761 -32.04 0.71 2.27
C ASN A 761 -31.84 2.17 2.72
N LEU A 762 -32.72 3.11 2.33
CA LEU A 762 -32.70 4.50 2.81
C LEU A 762 -33.61 4.73 4.03
N GLY A 763 -34.56 3.82 4.31
CA GLY A 763 -35.51 3.95 5.42
C GLY A 763 -34.98 3.51 6.79
N TYR A 764 -33.96 2.66 6.82
CA TYR A 764 -33.31 2.21 8.06
C TYR A 764 -32.09 3.06 8.40
N GLN A 765 -32.29 4.27 8.95
CA GLN A 765 -31.54 4.82 10.11
C GLN A 765 -31.79 6.31 10.39
N CYS A 766 -32.45 6.59 11.52
CA CYS A 766 -32.16 7.78 12.35
C CYS A 766 -31.21 7.42 13.51
N GLY A 767 -30.23 6.54 13.23
CA GLY A 767 -29.47 5.85 14.28
C GLY A 767 -28.19 5.16 13.77
N GLY A 768 -27.33 5.92 13.09
CA GLY A 768 -25.88 5.66 13.03
C GLY A 768 -25.38 4.31 12.50
N TRP A 769 -25.65 4.02 11.22
CA TRP A 769 -24.69 3.35 10.33
C TRP A 769 -24.72 4.04 8.95
N THR A 770 -24.01 3.48 7.98
CA THR A 770 -24.03 3.92 6.58
C THR A 770 -24.07 2.66 5.71
N ILE A 771 -24.86 2.66 4.63
CA ILE A 771 -24.80 1.63 3.59
C ILE A 771 -24.02 2.19 2.40
N GLU A 772 -22.94 1.51 2.05
CA GLU A 772 -22.11 1.82 0.88
C GLU A 772 -22.85 1.35 -0.39
N TRP A 773 -22.92 2.20 -1.41
CA TRP A 773 -22.89 1.69 -2.79
C TRP A 773 -21.42 1.46 -3.13
N ASP A 774 -21.11 0.41 -3.89
CA ASP A 774 -19.80 0.28 -4.52
C ASP A 774 -19.54 1.51 -5.39
N GLY A 775 -18.68 2.41 -4.89
CA GLY A 775 -18.32 3.68 -5.53
C GLY A 775 -19.07 4.94 -5.08
N PHE A 776 -20.11 4.90 -4.25
CA PHE A 776 -20.82 6.13 -3.82
C PHE A 776 -21.48 6.06 -2.41
N ASN A 777 -21.48 7.19 -1.70
CA ASN A 777 -22.27 7.35 -0.46
C ASN A 777 -23.67 7.90 -0.81
N GLY A 778 -24.67 7.02 -0.91
CA GLY A 778 -26.08 7.42 -1.10
C GLY A 778 -26.61 8.35 0.01
N THR A 779 -25.96 8.29 1.18
CA THR A 779 -26.11 9.18 2.33
C THR A 779 -25.93 10.67 2.00
N THR A 780 -25.07 11.05 1.04
CA THR A 780 -24.70 12.45 0.83
C THR A 780 -25.83 13.26 0.18
N ILE A 781 -26.49 12.72 -0.85
CA ILE A 781 -27.64 13.37 -1.50
C ILE A 781 -28.82 13.44 -0.53
N LEU A 782 -29.04 12.37 0.24
CA LEU A 782 -30.13 12.35 1.22
C LEU A 782 -29.86 13.29 2.41
N ALA A 783 -28.61 13.45 2.85
CA ALA A 783 -28.23 14.44 3.87
C ALA A 783 -28.45 15.88 3.35
N ALA A 784 -28.13 16.17 2.09
CA ALA A 784 -28.42 17.46 1.47
C ALA A 784 -29.94 17.74 1.39
N ILE A 785 -30.74 16.75 0.98
CA ILE A 785 -32.21 16.86 0.94
C ILE A 785 -32.81 17.02 2.35
N THR A 786 -32.40 16.20 3.32
CA THR A 786 -32.95 16.26 4.67
C THR A 786 -32.50 17.50 5.45
N SER A 787 -31.30 18.03 5.19
CA SER A 787 -30.84 19.30 5.79
C SER A 787 -31.53 20.56 5.24
N THR A 788 -32.22 20.47 4.10
CA THR A 788 -32.89 21.61 3.45
C THR A 788 -34.40 21.68 3.67
N ILE A 789 -35.00 20.61 4.23
CA ILE A 789 -36.43 20.49 4.56
C ILE A 789 -36.68 20.87 6.04
N ASP A 790 -37.82 21.51 6.34
CA ASP A 790 -38.24 21.85 7.71
C ASP A 790 -38.38 20.57 8.57
N PRO A 791 -37.72 20.47 9.74
CA PRO A 791 -37.75 19.29 10.61
C PRO A 791 -39.14 18.84 11.10
N SER A 792 -40.19 19.67 10.92
CA SER A 792 -41.59 19.30 11.18
C SER A 792 -42.27 18.57 10.01
N THR A 793 -41.57 18.31 8.92
CA THR A 793 -42.07 17.57 7.74
C THR A 793 -41.92 16.07 7.91
N GLU A 794 -42.99 15.29 7.73
CA GLU A 794 -42.90 13.82 7.71
C GLU A 794 -42.25 13.35 6.40
N ILE A 795 -41.15 12.61 6.48
CA ILE A 795 -40.49 12.00 5.31
C ILE A 795 -40.76 10.50 5.31
N VAL A 796 -41.34 9.99 4.22
CA VAL A 796 -41.58 8.56 4.01
C VAL A 796 -40.64 8.04 2.93
N TYR A 797 -39.94 6.97 3.25
CA TYR A 797 -39.11 6.23 2.31
C TYR A 797 -39.88 5.00 1.80
N ARG A 798 -39.79 4.72 0.51
CA ARG A 798 -40.28 3.45 -0.03
C ARG A 798 -39.59 3.09 -1.34
N GLU A 799 -39.11 1.86 -1.44
CA GLU A 799 -38.64 1.26 -2.68
C GLU A 799 -39.79 0.92 -3.60
N ASN A 800 -39.68 1.34 -4.87
CA ASN A 800 -40.62 1.07 -5.96
C ASN A 800 -42.12 1.10 -5.56
N PRO A 801 -42.62 2.24 -5.06
CA PRO A 801 -44.02 2.38 -4.69
C PRO A 801 -44.94 2.29 -5.93
N ASP A 802 -46.05 1.59 -5.78
CA ASP A 802 -47.14 1.63 -6.76
C ASP A 802 -47.92 2.96 -6.68
N THR A 803 -48.62 3.29 -7.76
CA THR A 803 -49.38 4.54 -7.91
C THR A 803 -50.49 4.69 -6.85
N ASP A 804 -51.08 3.60 -6.38
CA ASP A 804 -52.18 3.63 -5.40
C ASP A 804 -51.66 3.93 -3.99
N PHE A 805 -50.46 3.44 -3.63
CA PHE A 805 -49.76 3.85 -2.42
C PHE A 805 -49.46 5.36 -2.44
N VAL A 806 -48.91 5.88 -3.54
CA VAL A 806 -48.57 7.31 -3.64
C VAL A 806 -49.83 8.19 -3.51
N LYS A 807 -50.93 7.82 -4.17
CA LYS A 807 -52.21 8.54 -4.09
C LYS A 807 -52.89 8.43 -2.72
N SER A 808 -52.84 7.27 -2.07
CA SER A 808 -53.52 7.05 -0.78
C SER A 808 -52.83 7.70 0.42
N ASN A 809 -51.57 8.13 0.29
CA ASN A 809 -50.77 8.69 1.38
C ASN A 809 -50.67 10.22 1.41
N ASN A 810 -51.34 10.94 0.48
CA ASN A 810 -51.44 12.41 0.45
C ASN A 810 -50.07 13.15 0.55
N PHE A 811 -49.07 12.69 -0.20
CA PHE A 811 -47.78 13.37 -0.30
C PHE A 811 -47.93 14.76 -0.94
N ALA A 812 -47.20 15.76 -0.41
CA ALA A 812 -47.18 17.11 -0.98
C ALA A 812 -46.35 17.19 -2.27
N TYR A 813 -45.24 16.45 -2.29
CA TYR A 813 -44.40 16.17 -3.44
C TYR A 813 -43.55 14.91 -3.17
N ALA A 814 -42.88 14.40 -4.20
CA ALA A 814 -41.92 13.31 -4.10
C ALA A 814 -40.55 13.70 -4.65
N ILE A 815 -39.50 13.06 -4.15
CA ILE A 815 -38.16 13.09 -4.72
C ILE A 815 -37.81 11.65 -5.15
N VAL A 816 -37.46 11.50 -6.42
CA VAL A 816 -37.15 10.22 -7.05
C VAL A 816 -35.67 10.22 -7.44
N VAL A 817 -34.87 9.36 -6.81
CA VAL A 817 -33.44 9.22 -7.13
C VAL A 817 -33.26 7.99 -8.02
N VAL A 818 -32.69 8.20 -9.21
CA VAL A 818 -32.37 7.16 -10.19
C VAL A 818 -30.93 7.31 -10.66
N GLY A 819 -30.32 6.19 -11.04
CA GLY A 819 -28.95 6.17 -11.55
C GLY A 819 -28.63 4.85 -12.22
N GLU A 820 -27.40 4.75 -12.69
CA GLU A 820 -26.87 3.55 -13.35
C GLU A 820 -26.88 2.33 -12.39
N GLN A 821 -27.31 1.17 -12.90
CA GLN A 821 -27.27 -0.09 -12.15
C GLN A 821 -25.84 -0.66 -12.19
N PRO A 822 -25.27 -1.15 -11.06
CA PRO A 822 -23.94 -1.78 -11.05
C PRO A 822 -23.79 -3.02 -11.95
N TYR A 823 -24.90 -3.58 -12.44
CA TYR A 823 -24.98 -4.81 -13.22
C TYR A 823 -25.36 -4.60 -14.71
N ALA A 824 -25.10 -3.43 -15.28
CA ALA A 824 -25.31 -3.15 -16.70
C ALA A 824 -24.16 -3.68 -17.62
N GLU A 825 -23.60 -4.85 -17.33
CA GLU A 825 -22.46 -5.49 -18.03
C GLU A 825 -22.77 -5.98 -19.48
N SER A 826 -23.75 -5.42 -20.20
CA SER A 826 -24.25 -6.04 -21.44
C SER A 826 -24.73 -5.13 -22.59
N LEU A 827 -24.41 -3.83 -22.56
CA LEU A 827 -24.67 -2.93 -23.70
C LEU A 827 -23.36 -2.32 -24.23
N GLY A 828 -22.80 -2.94 -25.27
CA GLY A 828 -21.56 -2.50 -25.91
C GLY A 828 -21.70 -1.16 -26.64
N ASP A 829 -20.59 -0.43 -26.71
CA ASP A 829 -20.28 0.75 -27.54
C ASP A 829 -21.29 1.92 -27.64
N SER A 830 -22.39 1.91 -26.89
CA SER A 830 -23.33 3.03 -26.85
C SER A 830 -22.81 4.17 -25.99
N MET A 831 -22.61 5.35 -26.59
CA MET A 831 -22.30 6.60 -25.87
C MET A 831 -23.48 7.12 -25.02
N THR A 832 -24.68 6.57 -25.23
CA THR A 832 -25.92 6.93 -24.51
C THR A 832 -26.49 5.69 -23.82
N LEU A 833 -26.84 5.81 -22.54
CA LEU A 833 -27.56 4.77 -21.80
C LEU A 833 -29.07 5.04 -21.88
N THR A 834 -29.86 3.98 -22.05
CA THR A 834 -31.31 4.07 -21.83
C THR A 834 -31.60 3.56 -20.42
N MET A 835 -32.31 4.34 -19.61
CA MET A 835 -32.66 3.92 -18.25
C MET A 835 -33.58 2.68 -18.30
N VAL A 836 -33.23 1.67 -17.50
CA VAL A 836 -33.98 0.41 -17.40
C VAL A 836 -34.79 0.32 -16.11
N ASP A 837 -35.74 -0.62 -16.06
CA ASP A 837 -36.48 -0.92 -14.84
C ASP A 837 -35.56 -1.45 -13.72
N PRO A 838 -35.85 -1.13 -12.45
CA PRO A 838 -37.07 -0.46 -11.97
C PRO A 838 -37.07 1.07 -12.08
N GLY A 839 -35.98 1.72 -12.53
CA GLY A 839 -35.86 3.19 -12.56
C GLY A 839 -36.98 3.89 -13.36
N THR A 840 -37.30 3.35 -14.53
CA THR A 840 -38.39 3.81 -15.39
C THR A 840 -39.78 3.61 -14.77
N SER A 841 -40.04 2.44 -14.17
CA SER A 841 -41.29 2.16 -13.44
C SER A 841 -41.48 3.07 -12.23
N ILE A 842 -40.42 3.40 -11.49
CA ILE A 842 -40.49 4.28 -10.30
C ILE A 842 -40.91 5.70 -10.71
N ILE A 843 -40.24 6.28 -11.71
CA ILE A 843 -40.59 7.62 -12.21
C ILE A 843 -42.05 7.63 -12.65
N LYS A 844 -42.47 6.64 -13.43
CA LYS A 844 -43.86 6.55 -13.88
C LYS A 844 -44.84 6.50 -12.70
N ASN A 845 -44.68 5.54 -11.80
CA ASN A 845 -45.63 5.28 -10.72
C ASN A 845 -45.75 6.46 -9.74
N VAL A 846 -44.64 7.17 -9.48
CA VAL A 846 -44.57 8.30 -8.56
C VAL A 846 -44.99 9.61 -9.23
N CYS A 847 -44.40 9.95 -10.38
CA CYS A 847 -44.58 11.25 -11.02
C CYS A 847 -45.95 11.43 -11.68
N GLU A 848 -46.64 10.34 -12.06
CA GLU A 848 -48.05 10.39 -12.48
C GLU A 848 -49.02 10.51 -11.28
N ALA A 849 -48.57 10.25 -10.05
CA ALA A 849 -49.39 10.26 -8.83
C ALA A 849 -49.23 11.53 -8.00
N VAL A 850 -48.04 12.14 -7.96
CA VAL A 850 -47.75 13.34 -7.19
C VAL A 850 -46.67 14.17 -7.91
N LYS A 851 -46.65 15.50 -7.67
CA LYS A 851 -45.57 16.37 -8.16
C LYS A 851 -44.22 15.79 -7.73
N CYS A 852 -43.35 15.49 -8.68
CA CYS A 852 -42.06 14.85 -8.41
C CYS A 852 -40.86 15.68 -8.88
N VAL A 853 -39.75 15.55 -8.19
CA VAL A 853 -38.43 15.93 -8.69
C VAL A 853 -37.61 14.67 -8.93
N VAL A 854 -37.07 14.51 -10.14
CA VAL A 854 -36.18 13.39 -10.47
C VAL A 854 -34.73 13.85 -10.38
N VAL A 855 -33.95 13.17 -9.54
CA VAL A 855 -32.49 13.33 -9.45
C VAL A 855 -31.86 12.17 -10.22
N ILE A 856 -31.12 12.48 -11.28
CA ILE A 856 -30.39 11.49 -12.08
C ILE A 856 -28.91 11.55 -11.69
N VAL A 857 -28.33 10.40 -11.32
CA VAL A 857 -26.90 10.25 -11.03
C VAL A 857 -26.28 9.34 -12.10
N SER A 858 -25.37 9.85 -12.93
CA SER A 858 -24.73 9.05 -13.98
C SER A 858 -23.36 9.58 -14.42
N GLY A 859 -22.49 8.66 -14.85
CA GLY A 859 -21.23 8.96 -15.54
C GLY A 859 -21.35 9.12 -17.05
N ARG A 860 -22.54 8.92 -17.64
CA ARG A 860 -22.81 8.99 -19.08
C ARG A 860 -24.16 9.66 -19.36
N PRO A 861 -24.41 10.19 -20.57
CA PRO A 861 -25.73 10.62 -21.00
C PRO A 861 -26.79 9.51 -20.80
N ILE A 862 -27.95 9.85 -20.20
CA ILE A 862 -29.08 8.93 -20.02
C ILE A 862 -30.32 9.47 -20.74
N VAL A 863 -30.85 8.67 -21.68
CA VAL A 863 -32.13 8.96 -22.34
C VAL A 863 -33.30 8.61 -21.42
N ILE A 864 -34.09 9.63 -21.06
CA ILE A 864 -35.32 9.51 -20.26
C ILE A 864 -36.58 9.99 -21.00
N GLU A 865 -36.48 10.22 -22.31
CA GLU A 865 -37.51 10.81 -23.18
C GLU A 865 -38.96 10.37 -22.93
N PRO A 866 -39.28 9.06 -22.75
CA PRO A 866 -40.66 8.60 -22.61
C PRO A 866 -41.41 9.12 -21.38
N TYR A 867 -40.70 9.70 -20.41
CA TYR A 867 -41.23 10.09 -19.10
C TYR A 867 -41.12 11.60 -18.80
N LEU A 868 -40.51 12.39 -19.69
CA LEU A 868 -40.35 13.85 -19.52
C LEU A 868 -41.67 14.59 -19.29
N SER A 869 -42.79 14.08 -19.81
CA SER A 869 -44.13 14.66 -19.64
C SER A 869 -44.72 14.47 -18.23
N SER A 870 -44.21 13.52 -17.44
CA SER A 870 -44.65 13.27 -16.06
C SER A 870 -43.73 13.94 -15.02
N ILE A 871 -42.48 14.23 -15.38
CA ILE A 871 -41.49 14.82 -14.48
C ILE A 871 -41.78 16.32 -14.30
N HIS A 872 -41.92 16.76 -13.05
CA HIS A 872 -42.28 18.17 -12.77
C HIS A 872 -41.04 19.07 -12.58
N ALA A 873 -39.90 18.49 -12.17
CA ALA A 873 -38.57 19.09 -12.28
C ALA A 873 -37.49 17.99 -12.32
N GLN A 874 -36.34 18.28 -12.92
CA GLN A 874 -35.22 17.35 -13.06
C GLN A 874 -33.94 18.00 -12.57
N VAL A 875 -33.10 17.23 -11.89
CA VAL A 875 -31.73 17.59 -11.51
C VAL A 875 -30.79 16.52 -12.05
N ALA A 876 -29.86 16.90 -12.92
CA ALA A 876 -28.81 16.01 -13.41
C ALA A 876 -27.54 16.22 -12.57
N ALA A 877 -27.15 15.19 -11.82
CA ALA A 877 -25.84 15.08 -11.21
C ALA A 877 -24.96 14.23 -12.14
N TRP A 878 -24.21 14.90 -13.02
CA TRP A 878 -23.08 14.28 -13.70
C TRP A 878 -22.02 13.82 -12.68
N LEU A 879 -21.13 12.92 -13.07
CA LEU A 879 -19.91 12.59 -12.32
C LEU A 879 -18.72 13.46 -12.77
N PRO A 880 -18.50 14.67 -12.22
CA PRO A 880 -17.14 15.20 -12.13
C PRO A 880 -16.40 14.45 -11.01
N GLY A 881 -15.08 14.34 -11.14
CA GLY A 881 -14.27 13.86 -10.03
C GLY A 881 -14.35 14.83 -8.85
N THR A 882 -14.61 14.29 -7.65
CA THR A 882 -14.56 14.95 -6.33
C THR A 882 -15.57 16.09 -6.06
N GLU A 883 -16.03 16.14 -4.80
CA GLU A 883 -16.85 17.20 -4.17
C GLU A 883 -18.34 17.31 -4.57
N GLY A 884 -19.20 16.65 -3.78
CA GLY A 884 -20.67 16.72 -3.89
C GLY A 884 -21.32 18.03 -3.41
N GLN A 885 -20.68 19.19 -3.60
CA GLN A 885 -21.25 20.49 -3.19
C GLN A 885 -22.38 20.96 -4.12
N GLY A 886 -22.20 20.83 -5.45
CA GLY A 886 -23.08 21.46 -6.44
C GLY A 886 -24.57 21.08 -6.40
N VAL A 887 -24.92 19.90 -5.87
CA VAL A 887 -26.34 19.52 -5.65
C VAL A 887 -27.00 20.40 -4.59
N THR A 888 -26.26 20.79 -3.55
CA THR A 888 -26.77 21.58 -2.43
C THR A 888 -27.12 23.00 -2.85
N ASP A 889 -26.29 23.62 -3.68
CA ASP A 889 -26.50 25.00 -4.16
C ASP A 889 -27.72 25.14 -5.08
N VAL A 890 -28.01 24.10 -5.88
CA VAL A 890 -29.22 24.02 -6.71
C VAL A 890 -30.50 23.96 -5.86
N PHE A 891 -30.50 23.23 -4.74
CA PHE A 891 -31.64 23.18 -3.81
C PHE A 891 -31.79 24.43 -2.92
N LEU A 892 -30.70 25.17 -2.69
CA LEU A 892 -30.70 26.39 -1.88
C LEU A 892 -31.06 27.65 -2.67
N GLY A 893 -30.92 27.63 -4.00
CA GLY A 893 -31.12 28.80 -4.86
C GLY A 893 -30.00 29.83 -4.70
N THR A 894 -28.78 29.39 -4.37
CA THR A 894 -27.63 30.23 -4.04
C THR A 894 -26.64 30.45 -5.20
N MET A 895 -26.87 29.81 -6.36
CA MET A 895 -26.18 30.17 -7.60
C MET A 895 -26.83 31.42 -8.23
N ASP A 896 -26.21 32.57 -8.01
CA ASP A 896 -26.35 33.71 -8.91
C ASP A 896 -25.53 33.47 -10.18
N SER A 897 -26.15 33.70 -11.34
CA SER A 897 -25.66 33.53 -12.72
C SER A 897 -25.53 32.10 -13.25
N VAL A 898 -26.21 31.89 -14.39
CA VAL A 898 -25.93 30.80 -15.34
C VAL A 898 -24.67 31.18 -16.10
N GLU A 899 -23.54 30.53 -15.81
CA GLU A 899 -22.40 30.57 -16.74
C GLU A 899 -22.74 29.75 -17.98
N ASN A 900 -22.90 30.46 -19.11
CA ASN A 900 -23.14 29.82 -20.40
C ASN A 900 -21.92 28.99 -20.81
N PHE A 901 -22.03 27.67 -20.77
CA PHE A 901 -21.15 26.81 -21.54
C PHE A 901 -21.24 27.18 -23.04
N PRO A 902 -20.12 27.27 -23.77
CA PRO A 902 -20.13 27.68 -25.17
C PRO A 902 -20.82 26.66 -26.07
N GLU A 903 -21.54 27.14 -27.09
CA GLU A 903 -22.40 26.37 -28.00
C GLU A 903 -21.64 25.37 -28.90
N HIS A 904 -21.38 24.17 -28.40
CA HIS A 904 -21.22 22.94 -29.19
C HIS A 904 -21.90 21.82 -28.37
N GLY A 905 -22.91 21.07 -28.83
CA GLY A 905 -23.52 20.97 -30.15
C GLY A 905 -24.21 19.61 -30.22
N SER A 906 -25.50 19.57 -29.91
CA SER A 906 -26.42 18.41 -30.04
C SER A 906 -25.89 17.03 -29.65
N GLU A 907 -25.86 16.72 -28.35
CA GLU A 907 -26.31 15.45 -27.73
C GLU A 907 -26.09 15.54 -26.21
N LEU A 908 -27.15 15.34 -25.41
CA LEU A 908 -27.14 15.33 -23.95
C LEU A 908 -28.27 14.44 -23.42
#